data_AF-A0A2T0MIC9-F1
#
_entry.id   AF-A0A2T0MIC9-F1
#
_cell.length_a   1.000
_cell.length_b   1.000
_cell.length_c   1.000
_cell.angle_alpha   90.00
_cell.angle_beta   90.00
_cell.angle_gamma   90.00
#
_symmetry.space_group_name_H-M   'P 1'
#
loop_
_entity.id
_entity.type
_entity.pdbx_description
1 polymer ?
#
loop_
_entity_poly.entity_id
_entity_poly.type
_entity_poly.pdbx_seq_one_letter_code
_entity_poly.pdbx_strand_id
1 'polypeptide(L)'
;MDRFTPHLCMRAKLHLVCSITIFFSFFYTSAQQQYWSQSSGSGMKSISLGNIKSENTVFTLNTLDFEKDLNALSASKSTTNLVYLPKASGDIIPFKLQEKSVLHPELAKKFPNIKSYVGQSVDGKYRVRLSSSHKGLQSMIVQLDGLEATFMEPVLGQKGTYVVYDKHNSAKTAFVCGTEKIKQQVQKTLNPLVDDQVLRTFRIAVSTTGEYTDYHGGTVADALAAINATLTRVNEVFETDLGATLELIANNDLVIFTNAATDPYNGNLNAQTQSTLTSTIGEANYDVGHLFARAQQGQDNGNAGFIGSVCQDNRKGSAFASGFIPEGDVFDLDFVAHELGHQFGANHTWSFESEGTGVQAEPASGTTIMGYAGIVPGNNVEPNGDDYFHYNSIVQIRDYLETVSCGVSSGLSNNPPSVTPIGDFIIPKGTAFVLEGIATDPDPGDVLTYTWEQIDDGVVTTGSFGPENPVGANFRSLPPSTNPARYFPRLSRVAQGNLTQTNPPQSGAWETVSNIQRDLSFALTVRDNALGGGQVISDILDVKVINSAGPFEVTSQGANVTYDAGTIQTVTWDVADTDVSPVNAQTVDIFLSIDGGLSFPITLLENTVNDGSEEVLLPGDVTSTARVMVKASDNVFFAMNSSNFTIQASEVVLDFESLSYEVCEPNDLVIPFNYQTFNGFNETSTFSADVPVGMSAVFSPIQSNTNNTPVDLTLSGTNAVAPGEYVITVRSESASQTTEVDLTVNVQNTTFSNVTLISPSDTATDVSLQTEFNWQIEPNSGSYDIEIATDAGFTNIVEADNTVLNNYKTNSLLPDTNYFWRIRPQNDCGQGSFSSPFSFNTINVNCQNKETSDTPISISSAGVSTQTATVQFIDDLPVADINVNLILNHTFVGDLVINLISPLGTKVALLANTCGDLNNINATFDDDGAEIVCSGNPVISGTVKPVGDLSAFRGEPTFGEWTLEVRDTAPGDGGSIQSFSLEICAEGEFRPDDDGDGVFDDGDDLCLGTPEGVEVDVTGCPVNRLPTDNFLVEINSESCRNNNDGTVEITPVNASLLYTAVLDNGSSTLNSDFSSSGLFENLSAGTYRLCISATDGSITYQETCFDVVLTEPEPLSVVASAEGGTASLILDGGTLYNVELNGIVTQTEDSQIELNLKNGLNTLRVSTALPCQGTFVKTFIVGSVGILYPNPVGEETKLFVNELRGDVNLKVYSVTGRLVMEDNRTMNASELIMDFSSLSTGTYYLRIEGEGFNDVFKMIKQ
;
A
#
# COMPACT_ATOMS: atom_id res chain seq x y z
N MET A 1 -81.25 -11.71 4.02
CA MET A 1 -82.43 -11.08 4.65
C MET A 1 -82.07 -10.73 6.09
N ASP A 2 -81.98 -9.42 6.34
CA ASP A 2 -82.16 -8.62 7.57
C ASP A 2 -81.64 -9.02 8.99
N ARG A 3 -80.71 -8.16 9.45
CA ARG A 3 -80.65 -7.33 10.71
C ARG A 3 -80.80 -7.97 12.11
N PHE A 4 -79.78 -7.80 12.98
CA PHE A 4 -79.59 -6.68 13.95
C PHE A 4 -78.40 -6.95 14.90
N THR A 5 -77.58 -5.92 15.14
CA THR A 5 -76.46 -5.82 16.13
C THR A 5 -76.91 -5.88 17.60
N PRO A 6 -75.98 -6.10 18.55
CA PRO A 6 -75.75 -5.04 19.54
C PRO A 6 -74.28 -4.69 19.77
N HIS A 7 -74.00 -3.40 19.58
CA HIS A 7 -72.72 -2.70 19.60
C HIS A 7 -72.29 -2.23 21.01
N LEU A 8 -72.70 -2.90 22.10
CA LEU A 8 -72.57 -2.33 23.47
C LEU A 8 -71.58 -3.02 24.41
N CYS A 9 -70.92 -4.12 24.05
CA CYS A 9 -70.07 -4.87 24.99
C CYS A 9 -68.54 -4.65 24.82
N MET A 10 -68.08 -3.95 23.76
CA MET A 10 -66.64 -3.80 23.49
C MET A 10 -66.04 -2.45 23.92
N ARG A 11 -66.84 -1.38 24.05
CA ARG A 11 -66.31 -0.07 24.51
C ARG A 11 -65.97 -0.03 26.01
N ALA A 12 -66.69 -0.77 26.85
CA ALA A 12 -66.40 -0.83 28.28
C ALA A 12 -65.11 -1.63 28.61
N LYS A 13 -64.73 -2.61 27.79
CA LYS A 13 -63.50 -3.37 27.97
C LYS A 13 -62.26 -2.64 27.45
N LEU A 14 -62.38 -1.85 26.37
CA LEU A 14 -61.23 -1.10 25.84
C LEU A 14 -60.85 0.09 26.76
N HIS A 15 -61.82 0.80 27.34
CA HIS A 15 -61.51 1.86 28.30
C HIS A 15 -60.96 1.31 29.63
N LEU A 16 -61.43 0.14 30.10
CA LEU A 16 -60.88 -0.48 31.30
C LEU A 16 -59.48 -1.07 31.05
N VAL A 17 -59.24 -1.70 29.90
CA VAL A 17 -57.91 -2.24 29.54
C VAL A 17 -56.92 -1.11 29.29
N CYS A 18 -57.27 -0.04 28.57
CA CYS A 18 -56.39 1.13 28.39
C CYS A 18 -56.18 1.90 29.71
N SER A 19 -57.18 2.00 30.58
CA SER A 19 -56.98 2.65 31.89
C SER A 19 -56.13 1.79 32.82
N ILE A 20 -56.26 0.47 32.79
CA ILE A 20 -55.43 -0.46 33.56
C ILE A 20 -54.02 -0.52 32.99
N THR A 21 -53.83 -0.53 31.66
CA THR A 21 -52.47 -0.42 31.09
C THR A 21 -51.88 0.94 31.39
N ILE A 22 -52.57 2.07 31.22
CA ILE A 22 -52.04 3.39 31.60
C ILE A 22 -51.75 3.45 33.12
N PHE A 23 -52.62 2.92 33.97
CA PHE A 23 -52.38 2.89 35.43
C PHE A 23 -51.18 1.98 35.77
N PHE A 24 -51.07 0.78 35.20
CA PHE A 24 -49.90 -0.08 35.37
C PHE A 24 -48.63 0.44 34.67
N SER A 25 -48.73 1.20 33.58
CA SER A 25 -47.60 1.91 32.95
C SER A 25 -47.10 3.03 33.86
N PHE A 26 -48.01 3.77 34.50
CA PHE A 26 -47.66 4.80 35.50
C PHE A 26 -47.08 4.20 36.79
N PHE A 27 -47.47 2.98 37.17
CA PHE A 27 -46.87 2.27 38.32
C PHE A 27 -45.57 1.50 37.97
N TYR A 28 -45.37 1.09 36.72
CA TYR A 28 -44.09 0.55 36.25
C TYR A 28 -43.03 1.65 36.10
N THR A 29 -43.42 2.88 35.73
CA THR A 29 -42.50 4.03 35.65
C THR A 29 -42.22 4.71 37.01
N SER A 30 -42.92 4.33 38.08
CA SER A 30 -42.74 4.92 39.43
C SER A 30 -42.16 3.95 40.46
N ALA A 31 -41.73 2.74 40.06
CA ALA A 31 -41.22 1.70 40.96
C ALA A 31 -39.70 1.45 40.89
N GLN A 32 -38.95 2.18 40.07
CA GLN A 32 -37.49 2.23 40.18
C GLN A 32 -37.10 3.53 40.88
N GLN A 33 -37.01 3.50 42.21
CA GLN A 33 -36.34 4.57 42.95
C GLN A 33 -34.83 4.43 42.73
N GLN A 34 -34.33 4.95 41.61
CA GLN A 34 -32.90 5.17 41.43
C GLN A 34 -32.55 6.51 42.08
N TYR A 35 -31.55 6.51 42.97
CA TYR A 35 -31.05 7.70 43.67
C TYR A 35 -30.31 8.68 42.74
N TRP A 36 -30.33 8.48 41.43
CA TRP A 36 -29.77 9.36 40.41
C TRP A 36 -30.86 10.13 39.68
N SER A 37 -30.64 11.44 39.48
CA SER A 37 -31.50 12.28 38.66
C SER A 37 -30.68 13.08 37.66
N GLN A 38 -30.95 12.91 36.37
CA GLN A 38 -30.23 13.61 35.31
C GLN A 38 -30.61 15.10 35.29
N SER A 39 -29.64 15.96 35.02
CA SER A 39 -29.76 17.43 35.03
C SER A 39 -28.93 18.07 33.90
N SER A 40 -29.20 19.33 33.54
CA SER A 40 -28.41 20.04 32.53
C SER A 40 -27.12 20.60 33.13
N GLY A 41 -25.98 20.25 32.54
CA GLY A 41 -24.64 20.69 32.96
C GLY A 41 -24.18 22.04 32.40
N SER A 42 -25.01 22.75 31.63
CA SER A 42 -24.57 23.98 30.93
C SER A 42 -24.13 25.07 31.90
N GLY A 43 -22.87 25.50 31.78
CA GLY A 43 -22.25 26.52 32.65
C GLY A 43 -21.61 25.98 33.94
N MET A 44 -21.56 24.66 34.12
CA MET A 44 -20.87 24.01 35.24
C MET A 44 -19.41 23.66 34.87
N LYS A 45 -18.62 23.31 35.89
CA LYS A 45 -17.20 22.95 35.73
C LYS A 45 -16.87 21.66 36.45
N SER A 46 -15.99 20.85 35.88
CA SER A 46 -15.36 19.71 36.55
C SER A 46 -13.84 19.83 36.43
N ILE A 47 -13.11 19.01 37.17
CA ILE A 47 -11.65 19.09 37.17
C ILE A 47 -11.11 18.62 35.83
N SER A 48 -11.56 17.46 35.36
CA SER A 48 -11.01 16.82 34.17
C SER A 48 -11.48 17.48 32.86
N LEU A 49 -12.69 18.07 32.87
CA LEU A 49 -13.28 18.72 31.68
C LEU A 49 -13.10 20.25 31.64
N GLY A 50 -12.72 20.88 32.76
CA GLY A 50 -12.73 22.33 32.88
C GLY A 50 -14.16 22.90 32.76
N ASN A 51 -14.61 23.28 31.57
CA ASN A 51 -16.01 23.67 31.33
C ASN A 51 -16.82 22.46 30.84
N ILE A 52 -17.85 22.08 31.58
CA ILE A 52 -18.74 20.99 31.20
C ILE A 52 -19.55 21.43 29.98
N LYS A 53 -19.41 20.70 28.87
CA LYS A 53 -20.12 20.97 27.62
C LYS A 53 -21.54 20.40 27.69
N SER A 54 -22.41 20.86 26.80
CA SER A 54 -23.80 20.40 26.74
C SER A 54 -23.95 18.92 26.39
N GLU A 55 -22.90 18.31 25.81
CA GLU A 55 -22.84 16.89 25.45
C GLU A 55 -22.51 15.96 26.64
N ASN A 56 -21.95 16.49 27.74
CA ASN A 56 -21.67 15.69 28.93
C ASN A 56 -22.94 15.49 29.78
N THR A 57 -23.12 14.29 30.33
CA THR A 57 -24.25 13.97 31.19
C THR A 57 -23.94 14.31 32.64
N VAL A 58 -24.84 15.07 33.28
CA VAL A 58 -24.70 15.50 34.69
C VAL A 58 -25.83 14.91 35.51
N PHE A 59 -25.48 14.31 36.65
CA PHE A 59 -26.41 13.63 37.54
C PHE A 59 -26.36 14.23 38.95
N THR A 60 -27.51 14.36 39.58
CA THR A 60 -27.63 14.67 41.01
C THR A 60 -27.96 13.39 41.79
N LEU A 61 -27.18 13.13 42.83
CA LEU A 61 -27.26 11.96 43.70
C LEU A 61 -28.06 12.27 44.97
N ASN A 62 -29.03 11.42 45.28
CA ASN A 62 -29.59 11.34 46.63
C ASN A 62 -28.65 10.51 47.51
N THR A 63 -27.76 11.22 48.21
CA THR A 63 -26.68 10.61 49.00
C THR A 63 -27.19 9.71 50.12
N LEU A 64 -28.33 10.02 50.74
CA LEU A 64 -28.87 9.22 51.85
C LEU A 64 -29.33 7.84 51.40
N ASP A 65 -30.02 7.76 50.27
CA ASP A 65 -30.49 6.50 49.71
C ASP A 65 -29.33 5.69 49.13
N PHE A 66 -28.36 6.36 48.49
CA PHE A 66 -27.13 5.72 48.01
C PHE A 66 -26.29 5.12 49.14
N GLU A 67 -26.02 5.90 50.19
CA GLU A 67 -25.26 5.43 51.35
C GLU A 67 -25.96 4.29 52.07
N LYS A 68 -27.30 4.27 52.09
CA LYS A 68 -28.07 3.16 52.66
C LYS A 68 -27.81 1.87 51.89
N ASP A 69 -27.87 1.91 50.56
CA ASP A 69 -27.63 0.75 49.70
C ASP A 69 -26.16 0.30 49.77
N LEU A 70 -25.21 1.24 49.81
CA LEU A 70 -23.78 0.97 49.95
C LEU A 70 -23.44 0.36 51.33
N ASN A 71 -24.01 0.88 52.43
CA ASN A 71 -23.80 0.33 53.77
C ASN A 71 -24.50 -1.02 53.98
N ALA A 72 -25.56 -1.32 53.23
CA ALA A 72 -26.22 -2.62 53.26
C ALA A 72 -25.31 -3.74 52.72
N LEU A 73 -24.29 -3.41 51.92
CA LEU A 73 -23.24 -4.35 51.49
C LEU A 73 -22.38 -4.83 52.66
N SER A 74 -22.09 -3.96 53.63
CA SER A 74 -21.25 -4.27 54.80
C SER A 74 -21.95 -5.14 55.86
N ALA A 75 -23.29 -5.23 55.82
CA ALA A 75 -24.11 -5.82 56.89
C ALA A 75 -24.77 -7.17 56.53
N SER A 76 -24.75 -7.59 55.27
CA SER A 76 -25.54 -8.70 54.74
C SER A 76 -24.67 -9.89 54.31
N LYS A 77 -25.02 -11.12 54.73
CA LYS A 77 -24.52 -12.39 54.13
C LYS A 77 -25.30 -12.81 52.85
N SER A 78 -26.25 -11.99 52.38
CA SER A 78 -27.08 -12.23 51.20
C SER A 78 -26.57 -11.48 49.98
N THR A 79 -26.40 -12.19 48.86
CA THR A 79 -25.77 -11.80 47.58
C THR A 79 -26.65 -10.97 46.63
N THR A 80 -27.66 -10.26 47.14
CA THR A 80 -28.75 -9.67 46.31
C THR A 80 -28.79 -8.13 46.27
N ASN A 81 -27.89 -7.42 46.92
CA ASN A 81 -27.90 -5.95 46.93
C ASN A 81 -27.11 -5.40 45.73
N LEU A 82 -27.78 -4.67 44.85
CA LEU A 82 -27.20 -4.05 43.65
C LEU A 82 -26.99 -2.56 43.86
N VAL A 83 -25.86 -2.04 43.39
CA VAL A 83 -25.57 -0.60 43.32
C VAL A 83 -25.63 -0.16 41.88
N TYR A 84 -26.44 0.85 41.61
CA TYR A 84 -26.68 1.44 40.30
C TYR A 84 -25.76 2.64 40.07
N LEU A 85 -25.03 2.66 38.94
CA LEU A 85 -24.14 3.76 38.56
C LEU A 85 -24.42 4.21 37.12
N PRO A 86 -24.40 5.52 36.83
CA PRO A 86 -24.62 6.05 35.49
C PRO A 86 -23.39 5.88 34.60
N LYS A 87 -23.62 5.71 33.30
CA LYS A 87 -22.59 5.82 32.25
C LYS A 87 -22.78 7.07 31.40
N ALA A 88 -21.80 7.42 30.56
CA ALA A 88 -21.79 8.69 29.82
C ALA A 88 -22.99 8.86 28.87
N SER A 89 -23.52 7.77 28.31
CA SER A 89 -24.73 7.76 27.48
C SER A 89 -26.01 8.19 28.21
N GLY A 90 -26.01 8.15 29.54
CA GLY A 90 -27.19 8.38 30.36
C GLY A 90 -27.76 7.10 30.99
N ASP A 91 -27.35 5.92 30.54
CA ASP A 91 -27.85 4.64 31.04
C ASP A 91 -27.35 4.37 32.46
N ILE A 92 -28.17 3.68 33.26
CA ILE A 92 -27.82 3.32 34.64
C ILE A 92 -27.62 1.80 34.75
N ILE A 93 -26.41 1.39 35.10
CA ILE A 93 -25.96 -0.01 35.12
C ILE A 93 -26.00 -0.56 36.56
N PRO A 94 -26.58 -1.74 36.80
CA PRO A 94 -26.55 -2.41 38.10
C PRO A 94 -25.24 -3.20 38.30
N PHE A 95 -24.57 -2.96 39.43
CA PHE A 95 -23.32 -3.60 39.84
C PHE A 95 -23.47 -4.40 41.14
N LYS A 96 -22.77 -5.52 41.22
CA LYS A 96 -22.49 -6.23 42.47
C LYS A 96 -21.17 -5.68 43.02
N LEU A 97 -21.24 -4.84 44.05
CA LEU A 97 -20.06 -4.22 44.65
C LEU A 97 -19.57 -4.98 45.89
N GLN A 98 -18.25 -4.99 46.07
CA GLN A 98 -17.55 -5.45 47.25
C GLN A 98 -16.60 -4.36 47.75
N GLU A 99 -16.57 -4.13 49.07
CA GLU A 99 -15.57 -3.24 49.68
C GLU A 99 -14.18 -3.86 49.54
N LYS A 100 -13.27 -3.11 48.92
CA LYS A 100 -11.86 -3.46 48.68
C LYS A 100 -11.04 -2.21 49.02
N SER A 101 -10.82 -2.01 50.32
CA SER A 101 -10.09 -0.86 50.85
C SER A 101 -8.66 -0.84 50.32
N VAL A 102 -8.20 0.31 49.82
CA VAL A 102 -6.77 0.55 49.54
C VAL A 102 -6.03 1.08 50.77
N LEU A 103 -6.72 1.37 51.88
CA LEU A 103 -6.12 1.73 53.17
C LEU A 103 -5.89 0.47 54.00
N HIS A 104 -4.69 0.33 54.57
CA HIS A 104 -4.44 -0.65 55.62
C HIS A 104 -5.46 -0.50 56.78
N PRO A 105 -5.91 -1.58 57.43
CA PRO A 105 -6.99 -1.55 58.42
C PRO A 105 -6.82 -0.52 59.56
N GLU A 106 -5.59 -0.29 60.02
CA GLU A 106 -5.30 0.71 61.05
C GLU A 106 -5.49 2.16 60.55
N LEU A 107 -5.14 2.44 59.29
CA LEU A 107 -5.33 3.75 58.67
C LEU A 107 -6.82 3.98 58.37
N ALA A 108 -7.51 2.96 57.84
CA ALA A 108 -8.96 3.00 57.61
C ALA A 108 -9.74 3.28 58.91
N LYS A 109 -9.28 2.77 60.06
CA LYS A 109 -9.89 3.07 61.37
C LYS A 109 -9.73 4.54 61.78
N LYS A 110 -8.63 5.20 61.41
CA LYS A 110 -8.43 6.64 61.63
C LYS A 110 -9.30 7.50 60.71
N PHE A 111 -9.52 7.04 59.48
CA PHE A 111 -10.28 7.75 58.43
C PHE A 111 -11.44 6.90 57.88
N PRO A 112 -12.47 6.57 58.68
CA PRO A 112 -13.50 5.59 58.33
C PRO A 112 -14.44 6.02 57.19
N ASN A 113 -14.39 7.30 56.80
CA ASN A 113 -15.21 7.84 55.72
C ASN A 113 -14.53 7.72 54.34
N ILE A 114 -13.29 7.22 54.27
CA ILE A 114 -12.56 6.99 53.02
C ILE A 114 -12.62 5.49 52.73
N LYS A 115 -13.22 5.11 51.60
CA LYS A 115 -13.47 3.73 51.21
C LYS A 115 -13.28 3.52 49.72
N SER A 116 -13.00 2.28 49.35
CA SER A 116 -12.88 1.84 47.96
C SER A 116 -13.64 0.54 47.73
N TYR A 117 -14.19 0.41 46.54
CA TYR A 117 -15.02 -0.71 46.12
C TYR A 117 -14.63 -1.18 44.73
N VAL A 118 -14.81 -2.47 44.50
CA VAL A 118 -14.72 -3.11 43.18
C VAL A 118 -16.03 -3.81 42.88
N GLY A 119 -16.39 -3.96 41.62
CA GLY A 119 -17.52 -4.81 41.24
C GLY A 119 -17.66 -5.07 39.76
N GLN A 120 -18.62 -5.93 39.45
CA GLN A 120 -18.98 -6.33 38.09
C GLN A 120 -20.47 -6.11 37.87
N SER A 121 -20.84 -5.75 36.65
CA SER A 121 -22.22 -5.59 36.24
C SER A 121 -22.95 -6.93 36.25
N VAL A 122 -24.27 -6.89 36.39
CA VAL A 122 -25.09 -8.12 36.40
C VAL A 122 -24.98 -8.93 35.10
N ASP A 123 -24.73 -8.26 33.97
CA ASP A 123 -24.53 -8.86 32.66
C ASP A 123 -23.07 -9.26 32.36
N GLY A 124 -22.14 -9.03 33.30
CA GLY A 124 -20.71 -9.36 33.16
C GLY A 124 -19.90 -8.41 32.27
N LYS A 125 -20.55 -7.49 31.53
CA LYS A 125 -19.91 -6.66 30.50
C LYS A 125 -19.06 -5.50 31.03
N TYR A 126 -19.29 -5.10 32.28
CA TYR A 126 -18.64 -3.93 32.86
C TYR A 126 -18.01 -4.27 34.20
N ARG A 127 -16.82 -3.72 34.44
CA ARG A 127 -16.18 -3.63 35.76
C ARG A 127 -16.22 -2.22 36.28
N VAL A 128 -16.18 -2.06 37.60
CA VAL A 128 -16.15 -0.74 38.22
C VAL A 128 -15.20 -0.69 39.42
N ARG A 129 -14.40 0.38 39.47
CA ARG A 129 -13.74 0.87 40.68
C ARG A 129 -14.46 2.11 41.17
N LEU A 130 -14.79 2.14 42.46
CA LEU A 130 -15.48 3.25 43.10
C LEU A 130 -14.72 3.69 44.35
N SER A 131 -14.25 4.93 44.36
CA SER A 131 -13.71 5.63 45.52
C SER A 131 -14.82 6.46 46.16
N SER A 132 -14.96 6.38 47.48
CA SER A 132 -15.95 7.12 48.27
C SER A 132 -15.25 7.83 49.42
N SER A 133 -15.50 9.14 49.55
CA SER A 133 -14.92 9.96 50.63
C SER A 133 -15.86 11.10 51.04
N HIS A 134 -15.46 11.88 52.04
CA HIS A 134 -16.15 13.13 52.39
C HIS A 134 -16.12 14.19 51.26
N LYS A 135 -15.27 14.03 50.24
CA LYS A 135 -15.24 14.86 49.02
C LYS A 135 -16.27 14.42 47.96
N GLY A 136 -16.92 13.26 48.14
CA GLY A 136 -17.87 12.68 47.20
C GLY A 136 -17.39 11.34 46.61
N LEU A 137 -18.06 10.91 45.54
CA LEU A 137 -17.76 9.69 44.80
C LEU A 137 -16.87 9.97 43.57
N GLN A 138 -15.99 9.03 43.26
CA GLN A 138 -15.31 8.95 41.96
C GLN A 138 -15.34 7.51 41.47
N SER A 139 -15.67 7.29 40.20
CA SER A 139 -15.63 5.94 39.62
C SER A 139 -14.91 5.88 38.28
N MET A 140 -14.44 4.68 37.97
CA MET A 140 -13.98 4.24 36.66
C MET A 140 -14.79 2.99 36.33
N ILE A 141 -15.63 3.07 35.30
CA ILE A 141 -16.39 1.95 34.75
C ILE A 141 -15.68 1.54 33.47
N VAL A 142 -15.22 0.30 33.41
CA VAL A 142 -14.52 -0.26 32.24
C VAL A 142 -15.47 -1.21 31.54
N GLN A 143 -15.72 -0.97 30.26
CA GLN A 143 -16.37 -1.95 29.38
C GLN A 143 -15.33 -2.98 28.93
N LEU A 144 -15.59 -4.27 29.14
CA LEU A 144 -14.59 -5.31 28.85
C LEU A 144 -14.28 -5.42 27.35
N ASP A 145 -15.27 -5.20 26.48
CA ASP A 145 -15.04 -5.13 25.05
C ASP A 145 -14.56 -3.73 24.63
N GLY A 146 -13.29 -3.64 24.21
CA GLY A 146 -12.62 -2.42 23.74
C GLY A 146 -12.00 -1.55 24.85
N LEU A 147 -12.06 -1.98 26.12
CA LEU A 147 -11.63 -1.23 27.32
C LEU A 147 -12.10 0.24 27.35
N GLU A 148 -13.28 0.55 26.80
CA GLU A 148 -13.82 1.89 26.91
C GLU A 148 -14.09 2.23 28.39
N ALA A 149 -13.41 3.28 28.88
CA ALA A 149 -13.51 3.73 30.25
C ALA A 149 -14.42 4.97 30.37
N THR A 150 -15.45 4.84 31.20
CA THR A 150 -16.31 5.95 31.63
C THR A 150 -15.94 6.37 33.04
N PHE A 151 -15.75 7.68 33.24
CA PHE A 151 -15.40 8.27 34.51
C PHE A 151 -16.57 9.06 35.10
N MET A 152 -16.69 9.02 36.42
CA MET A 152 -17.61 9.87 37.17
C MET A 152 -16.84 10.65 38.22
N GLU A 153 -17.06 11.97 38.28
CA GLU A 153 -16.43 12.85 39.27
C GLU A 153 -17.37 13.97 39.75
N PRO A 154 -17.12 14.56 40.93
CA PRO A 154 -17.92 15.66 41.45
C PRO A 154 -17.83 16.93 40.60
N VAL A 155 -18.94 17.64 40.45
CA VAL A 155 -18.99 18.98 39.83
C VAL A 155 -18.46 20.03 40.81
N LEU A 156 -17.56 20.90 40.34
CA LEU A 156 -16.95 21.94 41.14
C LEU A 156 -18.01 22.91 41.70
N GLY A 157 -18.02 23.07 43.02
CA GLY A 157 -18.93 23.98 43.72
C GLY A 157 -20.37 23.49 43.86
N GLN A 158 -20.72 22.27 43.40
CA GLN A 158 -22.07 21.70 43.52
C GLN A 158 -22.04 20.35 44.23
N LYS A 159 -22.39 20.34 45.52
CA LYS A 159 -22.40 19.11 46.34
C LYS A 159 -23.47 18.13 45.88
N GLY A 160 -23.10 16.86 45.76
CA GLY A 160 -24.00 15.79 45.34
C GLY A 160 -24.33 15.78 43.84
N THR A 161 -23.64 16.61 43.05
CA THR A 161 -23.77 16.66 41.61
C THR A 161 -22.49 16.11 40.97
N TYR A 162 -22.64 15.24 39.99
CA TYR A 162 -21.56 14.50 39.35
C TYR A 162 -21.67 14.65 37.83
N VAL A 163 -20.52 14.77 37.17
CA VAL A 163 -20.43 14.65 35.72
C VAL A 163 -19.95 13.25 35.38
N VAL A 164 -20.52 12.69 34.32
CA VAL A 164 -20.10 11.42 33.75
C VAL A 164 -19.62 11.68 32.33
N TYR A 165 -18.45 11.16 32.00
CA TYR A 165 -17.80 11.37 30.71
C TYR A 165 -16.94 10.17 30.34
N ASP A 166 -16.84 9.90 29.05
CA ASP A 166 -15.84 8.98 28.52
C ASP A 166 -14.50 9.69 28.45
N LYS A 167 -13.39 8.93 28.50
CA LYS A 167 -12.01 9.45 28.52
C LYS A 167 -11.86 10.63 27.54
N HIS A 168 -11.54 11.81 28.07
CA HIS A 168 -11.64 13.07 27.32
C HIS A 168 -10.34 13.40 26.59
N ASN A 169 -10.42 13.81 25.33
CA ASN A 169 -9.32 14.39 24.54
C ASN A 169 -8.94 15.79 25.04
N SER A 170 -8.33 15.88 26.23
CA SER A 170 -7.71 17.10 26.74
C SER A 170 -6.26 17.17 26.25
N ALA A 171 -5.81 18.35 25.81
CA ALA A 171 -4.41 18.55 25.44
C ALA A 171 -3.53 18.42 26.69
N LYS A 172 -2.63 17.42 26.73
CA LYS A 172 -1.60 17.30 27.76
C LYS A 172 -0.62 18.46 27.67
N THR A 173 -0.28 19.05 28.80
CA THR A 173 0.92 19.87 28.92
C THR A 173 2.13 18.96 29.13
N ALA A 174 3.25 19.31 28.51
CA ALA A 174 4.49 18.54 28.37
C ALA A 174 4.96 17.84 29.66
N PHE A 175 4.43 16.65 29.93
CA PHE A 175 4.95 15.74 30.94
C PHE A 175 6.33 15.25 30.49
N VAL A 176 7.33 15.37 31.35
CA VAL A 176 8.69 14.86 31.09
C VAL A 176 9.03 13.82 32.15
N CYS A 177 9.20 12.57 31.74
CA CYS A 177 9.75 11.51 32.59
C CYS A 177 11.29 11.65 32.59
N GLY A 178 11.88 11.65 33.79
CA GLY A 178 13.33 11.79 33.99
C GLY A 178 14.04 10.49 34.40
N THR A 179 13.38 9.34 34.28
CA THR A 179 13.89 8.04 34.76
C THR A 179 15.03 7.54 33.87
N GLU A 180 16.14 7.10 34.47
CA GLU A 180 17.27 6.51 33.73
C GLU A 180 16.97 5.05 33.32
N LYS A 181 17.29 4.71 32.06
CA LYS A 181 17.03 3.41 31.44
C LYS A 181 17.90 2.26 31.96
N ILE A 182 17.37 1.04 31.89
CA ILE A 182 18.12 -0.19 32.22
C ILE A 182 18.05 -1.15 31.02
N LYS A 183 19.22 -1.61 30.55
CA LYS A 183 19.30 -2.70 29.58
C LYS A 183 18.92 -4.02 30.26
N GLN A 184 17.71 -4.49 30.04
CA GLN A 184 17.28 -5.83 30.44
C GLN A 184 16.84 -6.55 29.17
N GLN A 185 17.64 -7.52 28.71
CA GLN A 185 17.30 -8.29 27.51
C GLN A 185 16.06 -9.14 27.79
N VAL A 186 14.99 -8.89 27.05
CA VAL A 186 13.83 -9.79 27.00
C VAL A 186 14.20 -10.92 26.05
N GLN A 187 14.34 -12.14 26.55
CA GLN A 187 14.50 -13.32 25.70
C GLN A 187 13.13 -13.72 25.17
N LYS A 188 13.00 -13.90 23.83
CA LYS A 188 11.84 -14.55 23.19
C LYS A 188 11.72 -15.98 23.75
N THR A 189 10.92 -16.17 24.78
CA THR A 189 10.57 -17.49 25.33
C THR A 189 9.09 -17.49 25.69
N LEU A 190 8.36 -18.52 25.26
CA LEU A 190 6.99 -18.80 25.69
C LEU A 190 6.93 -18.86 27.21
N ASN A 191 6.41 -17.82 27.84
CA ASN A 191 6.25 -17.81 29.28
C ASN A 191 4.80 -17.43 29.63
N PRO A 192 4.14 -18.16 30.54
CA PRO A 192 2.95 -17.62 31.18
C PRO A 192 3.26 -16.24 31.78
N LEU A 193 2.35 -15.28 31.61
CA LEU A 193 2.56 -13.91 32.06
C LEU A 193 2.22 -13.77 33.55
N VAL A 194 1.00 -14.17 33.93
CA VAL A 194 0.51 -14.18 35.31
C VAL A 194 -0.42 -15.37 35.46
N ASP A 195 0.11 -16.54 35.82
CA ASP A 195 -0.65 -17.80 35.89
C ASP A 195 -0.50 -18.56 37.23
N ASP A 196 0.21 -17.96 38.18
CA ASP A 196 0.59 -18.62 39.43
C ASP A 196 -0.54 -18.66 40.48
N GLN A 197 -1.74 -18.17 40.12
CA GLN A 197 -2.92 -18.06 40.97
C GLN A 197 -2.65 -17.29 42.27
N VAL A 198 -1.79 -16.27 42.22
CA VAL A 198 -1.45 -15.45 43.40
C VAL A 198 -1.73 -13.98 43.14
N LEU A 199 -2.50 -13.37 44.05
CA LEU A 199 -2.55 -11.91 44.18
C LEU A 199 -1.43 -11.45 45.12
N ARG A 200 -0.55 -10.59 44.62
CA ARG A 200 0.54 -9.96 45.39
C ARG A 200 0.09 -8.60 45.91
N THR A 201 0.01 -8.44 47.23
CA THR A 201 -0.30 -7.15 47.87
C THR A 201 0.98 -6.44 48.28
N PHE A 202 1.28 -5.30 47.66
CA PHE A 202 2.43 -4.46 48.00
C PHE A 202 2.00 -3.28 48.87
N ARG A 203 2.72 -3.08 49.98
CA ARG A 203 2.50 -1.95 50.88
C ARG A 203 3.12 -0.69 50.27
N ILE A 204 2.29 0.27 49.87
CA ILE A 204 2.74 1.54 49.32
C ILE A 204 2.76 2.65 50.37
N ALA A 205 3.85 3.41 50.42
CA ALA A 205 3.97 4.65 51.16
C ALA A 205 3.87 5.84 50.22
N VAL A 206 2.76 6.58 50.26
CA VAL A 206 2.55 7.77 49.41
C VAL A 206 2.78 9.03 50.24
N SER A 207 3.84 9.78 49.94
CA SER A 207 4.08 11.09 50.52
C SER A 207 3.49 12.20 49.63
N THR A 208 3.23 13.38 50.21
CA THR A 208 2.71 14.53 49.45
C THR A 208 3.47 15.81 49.76
N THR A 209 3.71 16.64 48.75
CA THR A 209 4.12 18.04 48.98
C THR A 209 3.02 18.84 49.69
N GLY A 210 3.40 19.91 50.38
CA GLY A 210 2.46 20.86 50.96
C GLY A 210 1.52 21.47 49.94
N GLU A 211 2.02 21.75 48.73
CA GLU A 211 1.26 22.29 47.60
C GLU A 211 0.21 21.32 47.07
N TYR A 212 0.51 20.02 47.03
CA TYR A 212 -0.46 18.97 46.69
C TYR A 212 -1.57 18.91 47.73
N THR A 213 -1.21 18.90 49.01
CA THR A 213 -2.21 18.84 50.08
C THR A 213 -3.07 20.10 50.12
N ASP A 214 -2.49 21.28 49.91
CA ASP A 214 -3.21 22.56 49.86
C ASP A 214 -4.19 22.61 48.68
N TYR A 215 -3.80 22.07 47.51
CA TYR A 215 -4.70 21.92 46.36
C TYR A 215 -5.94 21.08 46.69
N HIS A 216 -5.75 19.99 47.43
CA HIS A 216 -6.82 19.05 47.74
C HIS A 216 -7.78 19.49 48.85
N GLY A 217 -7.43 20.53 49.62
CA GLY A 217 -8.25 21.05 50.73
C GLY A 217 -7.45 21.46 51.97
N GLY A 218 -6.13 21.23 51.97
CA GLY A 218 -5.20 21.68 53.02
C GLY A 218 -5.16 20.77 54.26
N THR A 219 -5.89 19.65 54.28
CA THR A 219 -5.87 18.71 55.39
C THR A 219 -5.34 17.33 55.00
N VAL A 220 -4.84 16.59 55.99
CA VAL A 220 -4.39 15.20 55.79
C VAL A 220 -5.52 14.33 55.24
N ALA A 221 -6.76 14.50 55.74
CA ALA A 221 -7.91 13.73 55.28
C ALA A 221 -8.24 14.01 53.80
N ASP A 222 -8.11 15.27 53.36
CA ASP A 222 -8.38 15.66 51.98
C ASP A 222 -7.36 15.09 50.99
N ALA A 223 -6.07 15.18 51.33
CA ALA A 223 -5.01 14.56 50.53
C ALA A 223 -5.15 13.03 50.51
N LEU A 224 -5.44 12.41 51.65
CA LEU A 224 -5.64 10.95 51.72
C LEU A 224 -6.84 10.47 50.89
N ALA A 225 -7.91 11.26 50.81
CA ALA A 225 -9.06 10.96 49.94
C ALA A 225 -8.69 10.99 48.45
N ALA A 226 -7.79 11.90 48.05
CA ALA A 226 -7.26 11.97 46.69
C ALA A 226 -6.34 10.78 46.38
N ILE A 227 -5.40 10.46 47.27
CA ILE A 227 -4.52 9.28 47.14
C ILE A 227 -5.36 7.99 47.02
N ASN A 228 -6.43 7.88 47.83
CA ASN A 228 -7.37 6.76 47.74
C ASN A 228 -8.00 6.65 46.35
N ALA A 229 -8.44 7.76 45.76
CA ALA A 229 -9.03 7.76 44.41
C ALA A 229 -8.01 7.29 43.35
N THR A 230 -6.79 7.84 43.38
CA THR A 230 -5.71 7.45 42.46
C THR A 230 -5.38 5.96 42.56
N LEU A 231 -5.05 5.45 43.75
CA LEU A 231 -4.68 4.04 43.92
C LEU A 231 -5.84 3.08 43.63
N THR A 232 -7.08 3.51 43.86
CA THR A 232 -8.27 2.72 43.50
C THR A 232 -8.38 2.51 42.00
N ARG A 233 -7.97 3.49 41.18
CA ARG A 233 -7.91 3.38 39.72
C ARG A 233 -6.69 2.61 39.25
N VAL A 234 -5.51 2.90 39.78
CA VAL A 234 -4.26 2.18 39.44
C VAL A 234 -4.40 0.67 39.68
N ASN A 235 -5.04 0.28 40.80
CA ASN A 235 -5.30 -1.13 41.09
C ASN A 235 -6.26 -1.81 40.09
N GLU A 236 -7.01 -1.07 39.26
CA GLU A 236 -7.78 -1.68 38.17
C GLU A 236 -6.87 -2.35 37.15
N VAL A 237 -5.82 -1.66 36.72
CA VAL A 237 -4.87 -2.17 35.74
C VAL A 237 -3.92 -3.16 36.38
N PHE A 238 -3.36 -2.84 37.56
CA PHE A 238 -2.39 -3.71 38.24
C PHE A 238 -2.98 -5.07 38.63
N GLU A 239 -4.25 -5.12 39.07
CA GLU A 239 -4.89 -6.40 39.39
C GLU A 239 -5.23 -7.20 38.13
N THR A 240 -5.47 -6.53 36.99
CA THR A 240 -5.85 -7.18 35.73
C THR A 240 -4.65 -7.72 34.96
N ASP A 241 -3.59 -6.92 34.83
CA ASP A 241 -2.43 -7.25 33.99
C ASP A 241 -1.31 -7.95 34.76
N LEU A 242 -1.18 -7.70 36.08
CA LEU A 242 0.03 -8.07 36.85
C LEU A 242 -0.26 -9.00 38.04
N GLY A 243 -1.53 -9.29 38.34
CA GLY A 243 -1.90 -10.00 39.57
C GLY A 243 -1.39 -9.29 40.83
N ALA A 244 -1.29 -7.95 40.80
CA ALA A 244 -0.73 -7.14 41.89
C ALA A 244 -1.73 -6.10 42.40
N THR A 245 -1.68 -5.76 43.68
CA THR A 245 -2.52 -4.73 44.29
C THR A 245 -1.72 -3.87 45.26
N LEU A 246 -1.98 -2.57 45.27
CA LEU A 246 -1.32 -1.59 46.14
C LEU A 246 -2.20 -1.28 47.36
N GLU A 247 -1.63 -1.40 48.56
CA GLU A 247 -2.27 -1.07 49.83
C GLU A 247 -1.46 0.00 50.59
N LEU A 248 -2.08 1.12 50.95
CA LEU A 248 -1.45 2.18 51.75
C LEU A 248 -1.10 1.69 53.15
N ILE A 249 0.13 1.99 53.58
CA ILE A 249 0.64 1.64 54.92
C ILE A 249 -0.18 2.23 56.08
N ALA A 250 -0.13 1.56 57.24
CA ALA A 250 -0.87 1.92 58.46
C ALA A 250 -0.66 3.37 58.95
N ASN A 251 0.53 3.92 58.72
CA ASN A 251 0.98 5.23 59.20
C ASN A 251 1.27 6.23 58.07
N ASN A 252 0.61 6.08 56.90
CA ASN A 252 0.79 6.98 55.76
C ASN A 252 0.43 8.44 56.09
N ASP A 253 -0.42 8.67 57.11
CA ASP A 253 -0.77 10.00 57.61
C ASP A 253 0.44 10.82 58.09
N LEU A 254 1.57 10.17 58.41
CA LEU A 254 2.79 10.85 58.87
C LEU A 254 3.61 11.50 57.76
N VAL A 255 3.39 11.11 56.50
CA VAL A 255 4.15 11.60 55.33
C VAL A 255 3.29 12.46 54.40
N ILE A 256 2.12 12.91 54.88
CA ILE A 256 1.26 13.89 54.22
C ILE A 256 1.53 15.26 54.85
N PHE A 257 2.18 16.16 54.10
CA PHE A 257 2.56 17.47 54.59
C PHE A 257 1.51 18.52 54.23
N THR A 258 1.02 19.30 55.20
CA THR A 258 -0.03 20.31 54.98
C THR A 258 0.49 21.73 54.78
N ASN A 259 1.81 21.93 54.78
CA ASN A 259 2.41 23.26 54.69
C ASN A 259 3.70 23.21 53.85
N ALA A 260 3.61 23.81 52.66
CA ALA A 260 4.68 23.92 51.66
C ALA A 260 5.98 24.53 52.22
N ALA A 261 5.90 25.45 53.20
CA ALA A 261 7.08 26.09 53.76
C ALA A 261 7.88 25.19 54.71
N THR A 262 7.32 24.07 55.15
CA THR A 262 7.89 23.20 56.19
C THR A 262 8.02 21.74 55.78
N ASP A 263 7.60 21.40 54.56
CA ASP A 263 7.79 20.06 54.03
C ASP A 263 9.27 19.81 53.65
N PRO A 264 9.67 18.56 53.40
CA PRO A 264 11.06 18.21 53.10
C PRO A 264 11.45 18.39 51.62
N TYR A 265 10.58 18.94 50.77
CA TYR A 265 10.69 18.91 49.31
C TYR A 265 11.08 20.28 48.75
N ASN A 266 12.39 20.51 48.60
CA ASN A 266 12.94 21.81 48.17
C ASN A 266 13.99 21.72 47.05
N GLY A 267 14.12 20.56 46.41
CA GLY A 267 15.12 20.33 45.38
C GLY A 267 14.96 18.97 44.71
N ASN A 268 15.92 18.06 44.93
CA ASN A 268 15.92 16.72 44.34
C ASN A 268 14.82 15.87 44.98
N LEU A 269 13.66 15.82 44.32
CA LEU A 269 12.48 15.11 44.81
C LEU A 269 12.75 13.62 45.01
N ASN A 270 13.43 12.93 44.09
CA ASN A 270 13.73 11.50 44.24
C ASN A 270 14.50 11.19 45.54
N ALA A 271 15.62 11.88 45.78
CA ALA A 271 16.44 11.65 46.97
C ALA A 271 15.74 12.10 48.25
N GLN A 272 14.95 13.18 48.18
CA GLN A 272 14.20 13.71 49.31
C GLN A 272 13.04 12.80 49.71
N THR A 273 12.31 12.23 48.74
CA THR A 273 11.27 11.23 49.01
C THR A 273 11.87 10.00 49.67
N GLN A 274 12.96 9.46 49.12
CA GLN A 274 13.64 8.30 49.70
C GLN A 274 14.07 8.59 51.15
N SER A 275 14.71 9.73 51.40
CA SER A 275 15.15 10.11 52.75
C SER A 275 13.96 10.31 53.71
N THR A 276 12.88 10.94 53.26
CA THR A 276 11.69 11.21 54.07
C THR A 276 10.99 9.91 54.46
N LEU A 277 10.75 9.01 53.51
CA LEU A 277 10.12 7.72 53.77
C LEU A 277 11.00 6.85 54.67
N THR A 278 12.30 6.77 54.39
CA THR A 278 13.27 6.02 55.22
C THR A 278 13.30 6.51 56.66
N SER A 279 13.34 7.83 56.89
CA SER A 279 13.47 8.40 58.23
C SER A 279 12.15 8.46 59.02
N THR A 280 11.02 8.58 58.35
CA THR A 280 9.70 8.76 58.99
C THR A 280 8.94 7.44 59.13
N ILE A 281 8.95 6.62 58.08
CA ILE A 281 8.22 5.35 58.03
C ILE A 281 9.14 4.18 58.39
N GLY A 282 10.38 4.20 57.87
CA GLY A 282 11.34 3.10 58.02
C GLY A 282 11.17 2.03 56.94
N GLU A 283 12.29 1.61 56.35
CA GLU A 283 12.33 0.74 55.16
C GLU A 283 11.53 -0.58 55.31
N ALA A 284 11.52 -1.20 56.49
CA ALA A 284 10.79 -2.45 56.70
C ALA A 284 9.25 -2.32 56.60
N ASN A 285 8.72 -1.09 56.69
CA ASN A 285 7.30 -0.82 56.82
C ASN A 285 6.60 -0.53 55.50
N TYR A 286 7.34 -0.48 54.38
CA TYR A 286 6.78 -0.30 53.04
C TYR A 286 7.59 -1.07 52.00
N ASP A 287 6.92 -1.48 50.93
CA ASP A 287 7.45 -2.28 49.83
C ASP A 287 7.77 -1.39 48.61
N VAL A 288 6.99 -0.32 48.44
CA VAL A 288 7.16 0.71 47.41
C VAL A 288 6.80 2.07 48.00
N GLY A 289 7.52 3.11 47.62
CA GLY A 289 7.34 4.46 48.11
C GLY A 289 7.30 5.45 46.95
N HIS A 290 6.41 6.42 47.04
CA HIS A 290 6.11 7.33 45.94
C HIS A 290 5.69 8.71 46.48
N LEU A 291 6.07 9.79 45.79
CA LEU A 291 5.65 11.16 46.12
C LEU A 291 4.61 11.67 45.12
N PHE A 292 3.48 12.18 45.61
CA PHE A 292 2.56 12.99 44.82
C PHE A 292 2.84 14.47 45.06
N ALA A 293 3.27 15.15 44.01
CA ALA A 293 3.66 16.56 44.05
C ALA A 293 2.76 17.41 43.15
N ARG A 294 2.55 18.68 43.53
CA ARG A 294 1.87 19.63 42.65
C ARG A 294 2.91 20.45 41.88
N ALA A 295 2.85 20.36 40.56
CA ALA A 295 3.71 21.15 39.69
C ALA A 295 3.16 22.57 39.47
N GLN A 296 4.02 23.47 38.98
CA GLN A 296 3.56 24.73 38.40
C GLN A 296 3.00 24.49 36.99
N GLN A 297 2.21 25.43 36.50
CA GLN A 297 1.59 25.30 35.18
C GLN A 297 2.66 25.11 34.08
N GLY A 298 2.55 24.02 33.33
CA GLY A 298 3.50 23.66 32.26
C GLY A 298 4.81 23.02 32.73
N GLN A 299 4.86 22.52 33.97
CA GLN A 299 6.01 21.81 34.55
C GLN A 299 5.64 20.41 35.05
N ASP A 300 4.67 19.77 34.40
CA ASP A 300 4.28 18.40 34.72
C ASP A 300 5.48 17.47 34.49
N ASN A 301 5.79 16.59 35.44
CA ASN A 301 6.93 15.67 35.33
C ASN A 301 6.79 14.46 36.26
N GLY A 302 7.59 13.45 36.00
CA GLY A 302 7.65 12.23 36.79
C GLY A 302 9.05 11.64 36.77
N ASN A 303 9.37 10.83 37.78
CA ASN A 303 10.63 10.09 37.82
C ASN A 303 10.51 8.94 38.84
N ALA A 304 10.68 7.71 38.38
CA ALA A 304 10.68 6.50 39.21
C ALA A 304 11.96 6.35 40.05
N GLY A 305 12.99 7.11 39.74
CA GLY A 305 14.33 7.06 40.33
C GLY A 305 15.15 5.89 39.79
N PHE A 306 14.55 4.69 39.76
CA PHE A 306 15.13 3.50 39.15
C PHE A 306 14.03 2.63 38.54
N ILE A 307 14.33 2.00 37.41
CA ILE A 307 13.54 0.90 36.88
C ILE A 307 13.79 -0.35 37.74
N GLY A 308 12.72 -1.03 38.19
CA GLY A 308 12.82 -2.18 39.08
C GLY A 308 13.40 -1.81 40.45
N SER A 309 12.64 -1.05 41.23
CA SER A 309 13.05 -0.58 42.57
C SER A 309 12.19 -1.12 43.71
N VAL A 310 11.01 -1.67 43.42
CA VAL A 310 10.13 -2.27 44.44
C VAL A 310 10.92 -3.30 45.26
N CYS A 311 10.71 -3.32 46.58
CA CYS A 311 11.44 -4.15 47.54
C CYS A 311 12.92 -3.82 47.80
N GLN A 312 13.54 -2.84 47.13
CA GLN A 312 14.95 -2.50 47.33
C GLN A 312 15.16 -1.32 48.30
N ASP A 313 15.72 -1.58 49.48
CA ASP A 313 16.06 -0.52 50.44
C ASP A 313 17.01 0.53 49.83
N ASN A 314 16.86 1.79 50.21
CA ASN A 314 17.52 2.97 49.63
C ASN A 314 17.17 3.28 48.16
N ARG A 315 16.21 2.58 47.56
CA ARG A 315 15.74 2.83 46.18
C ARG A 315 14.22 2.85 46.06
N LYS A 316 13.52 1.94 46.75
CA LYS A 316 12.07 1.72 46.60
C LYS A 316 11.20 2.93 46.93
N GLY A 317 11.73 3.93 47.62
CA GLY A 317 11.04 5.17 47.98
C GLY A 317 11.50 6.40 47.20
N SER A 318 12.25 6.24 46.10
CA SER A 318 12.81 7.38 45.36
C SER A 318 11.93 7.90 44.24
N ALA A 319 10.69 7.46 44.07
CA ALA A 319 9.86 7.87 42.94
C ALA A 319 8.94 9.05 43.22
N PHE A 320 8.54 9.79 42.19
CA PHE A 320 7.50 10.80 42.27
C PHE A 320 6.73 10.97 40.96
N ALA A 321 5.49 11.44 41.08
CA ALA A 321 4.66 11.95 40.01
C ALA A 321 4.20 13.37 40.37
N SER A 322 4.34 14.31 39.43
CA SER A 322 3.98 15.70 39.63
C SER A 322 3.12 16.27 38.50
N GLY A 323 1.99 16.86 38.87
CA GLY A 323 1.07 17.49 37.91
C GLY A 323 0.53 18.83 38.42
N PHE A 324 0.24 19.74 37.51
CA PHE A 324 -0.44 21.01 37.79
C PHE A 324 -1.87 20.77 38.27
N ILE A 325 -2.53 19.77 37.68
CA ILE A 325 -3.83 19.20 38.10
C ILE A 325 -3.54 17.76 38.57
N PRO A 326 -3.16 17.55 39.84
CA PRO A 326 -2.71 16.25 40.33
C PRO A 326 -3.89 15.40 40.84
N GLU A 327 -4.88 15.20 39.98
CA GLU A 327 -6.06 14.34 40.14
C GLU A 327 -6.74 14.10 38.78
N GLY A 328 -7.54 13.04 38.67
CA GLY A 328 -8.21 12.68 37.41
C GLY A 328 -7.50 11.56 36.65
N ASP A 329 -8.14 11.07 35.61
CA ASP A 329 -7.68 9.94 34.78
C ASP A 329 -6.26 10.14 34.24
N VAL A 330 -5.96 11.33 33.72
CA VAL A 330 -4.62 11.67 33.17
C VAL A 330 -3.54 11.58 34.25
N PHE A 331 -3.76 12.13 35.45
CA PHE A 331 -2.76 12.07 36.51
C PHE A 331 -2.62 10.64 37.07
N ASP A 332 -3.75 9.95 37.24
CA ASP A 332 -3.78 8.65 37.90
C ASP A 332 -3.16 7.53 37.05
N LEU A 333 -3.36 7.55 35.74
CA LEU A 333 -2.91 6.48 34.84
C LEU A 333 -1.69 6.91 34.01
N ASP A 334 -1.77 8.04 33.31
CA ASP A 334 -0.67 8.44 32.42
C ASP A 334 0.58 8.90 33.19
N PHE A 335 0.46 9.35 34.45
CA PHE A 335 1.61 9.75 35.27
C PHE A 335 1.88 8.72 36.37
N VAL A 336 0.92 8.48 37.27
CA VAL A 336 1.18 7.64 38.44
C VAL A 336 1.36 6.17 38.06
N ALA A 337 0.49 5.58 37.22
CA ALA A 337 0.66 4.19 36.80
C ALA A 337 1.91 4.00 35.91
N HIS A 338 2.26 4.98 35.08
CA HIS A 338 3.49 5.00 34.29
C HIS A 338 4.75 4.92 35.16
N GLU A 339 4.89 5.83 36.14
CA GLU A 339 6.06 5.83 37.03
C GLU A 339 6.09 4.60 37.95
N LEU A 340 4.92 4.09 38.36
CA LEU A 340 4.84 2.80 39.06
C LEU A 340 5.25 1.64 38.15
N GLY A 341 4.89 1.65 36.86
CA GLY A 341 5.33 0.66 35.87
C GLY A 341 6.86 0.55 35.82
N HIS A 342 7.56 1.69 35.79
CA HIS A 342 9.01 1.73 35.94
C HIS A 342 9.49 1.16 37.28
N GLN A 343 8.92 1.58 38.42
CA GLN A 343 9.31 1.04 39.73
C GLN A 343 9.16 -0.48 39.79
N PHE A 344 8.19 -1.03 39.06
CA PHE A 344 7.91 -2.46 38.95
C PHE A 344 8.73 -3.19 37.88
N GLY A 345 9.44 -2.49 36.99
CA GLY A 345 10.44 -3.08 36.10
C GLY A 345 10.30 -2.79 34.61
N ALA A 346 9.26 -2.08 34.17
CA ALA A 346 9.05 -1.82 32.75
C ALA A 346 9.94 -0.69 32.20
N ASN A 347 10.43 -0.85 30.97
CA ASN A 347 10.99 0.22 30.14
C ASN A 347 9.87 0.85 29.28
N HIS A 348 10.20 1.91 28.55
CA HIS A 348 9.26 2.47 27.59
C HIS A 348 9.11 1.59 26.34
N THR A 349 7.90 1.57 25.80
CA THR A 349 7.52 0.77 24.63
C THR A 349 7.34 1.60 23.36
N TRP A 350 7.34 2.93 23.45
CA TRP A 350 7.31 3.82 22.30
C TRP A 350 8.59 3.72 21.45
N SER A 351 8.54 4.16 20.19
CA SER A 351 9.64 3.99 19.22
C SER A 351 10.07 5.26 18.46
N PHE A 352 9.66 6.46 18.87
CA PHE A 352 10.07 7.69 18.17
C PHE A 352 11.58 8.00 18.27
N GLU A 353 12.30 7.39 19.21
CA GLU A 353 13.77 7.36 19.30
C GLU A 353 14.21 6.02 19.92
N SER A 354 15.51 5.69 19.89
CA SER A 354 15.99 4.45 20.50
C SER A 354 16.36 4.65 21.97
N GLU A 355 15.77 3.85 22.86
CA GLU A 355 16.29 3.70 24.22
C GLU A 355 17.39 2.63 24.29
N GLY A 356 17.46 1.72 23.30
CA GLY A 356 18.41 0.60 23.29
C GLY A 356 18.11 -0.43 24.37
N THR A 357 16.82 -0.59 24.72
CA THR A 357 16.34 -1.57 25.72
C THR A 357 15.73 -2.80 25.05
N GLY A 358 15.46 -2.76 23.73
CA GLY A 358 15.00 -3.91 22.95
C GLY A 358 13.49 -4.17 23.05
N VAL A 359 12.72 -3.15 23.46
CA VAL A 359 11.26 -3.25 23.66
C VAL A 359 10.50 -2.06 23.05
N GLN A 360 11.13 -1.26 22.19
CA GLN A 360 10.55 -0.13 21.46
C GLN A 360 9.65 -0.65 20.33
N ALA A 361 8.47 -1.16 20.69
CA ALA A 361 7.58 -1.92 19.79
C ALA A 361 6.28 -1.20 19.41
N GLU A 362 5.99 -0.03 19.98
CA GLU A 362 4.83 0.78 19.60
C GLU A 362 5.26 1.94 18.70
N PRO A 363 4.56 2.22 17.59
CA PRO A 363 4.98 3.25 16.64
C PRO A 363 4.98 4.64 17.30
N ALA A 364 5.97 5.46 16.96
CA ALA A 364 6.12 6.85 17.38
C ALA A 364 5.97 7.01 18.91
N SER A 365 5.01 7.81 19.41
CA SER A 365 4.81 8.00 20.85
C SER A 365 4.25 6.78 21.58
N GLY A 366 3.77 5.75 20.89
CA GLY A 366 2.95 4.68 21.47
C GLY A 366 1.63 5.17 22.07
N THR A 367 0.83 4.22 22.57
CA THR A 367 -0.46 4.48 23.22
C THR A 367 -0.67 3.72 24.53
N THR A 368 0.08 2.67 24.86
CA THR A 368 -0.09 1.99 26.18
C THR A 368 0.46 2.82 27.35
N ILE A 369 0.29 2.35 28.59
CA ILE A 369 0.73 3.05 29.81
C ILE A 369 2.21 3.43 29.77
N MET A 370 3.08 2.61 29.18
CA MET A 370 4.52 2.89 29.05
C MET A 370 4.88 3.70 27.79
N GLY A 371 3.86 4.14 27.04
CA GLY A 371 3.96 5.09 25.93
C GLY A 371 3.94 6.55 26.38
N TYR A 372 4.20 7.46 25.45
CA TYR A 372 4.22 8.93 25.58
C TYR A 372 3.11 9.60 24.77
N ALA A 373 1.95 8.97 24.66
CA ALA A 373 0.81 9.51 23.93
C ALA A 373 0.47 10.95 24.38
N GLY A 374 0.48 11.89 23.43
CA GLY A 374 0.10 13.28 23.61
C GLY A 374 1.22 14.25 23.98
N ILE A 375 2.44 13.77 24.26
CA ILE A 375 3.55 14.61 24.77
C ILE A 375 4.78 14.67 23.85
N VAL A 376 4.76 14.02 22.68
CA VAL A 376 5.85 14.02 21.70
C VAL A 376 5.46 14.83 20.45
N PRO A 377 5.84 16.12 20.35
CA PRO A 377 5.49 16.95 19.20
C PRO A 377 5.94 16.34 17.87
N GLY A 378 5.01 16.23 16.91
CA GLY A 378 5.26 15.65 15.60
C GLY A 378 5.21 14.11 15.53
N ASN A 379 5.21 13.41 16.67
CA ASN A 379 5.22 11.95 16.77
C ASN A 379 4.08 11.37 17.65
N ASN A 380 3.05 12.17 17.97
CA ASN A 380 1.93 11.68 18.78
C ASN A 380 1.00 10.76 17.97
N VAL A 381 0.86 9.51 18.42
CA VAL A 381 -0.12 8.54 17.89
C VAL A 381 -1.54 8.92 18.31
N GLU A 382 -1.75 9.15 19.60
CA GLU A 382 -3.01 9.61 20.21
C GLU A 382 -2.75 10.79 21.16
N PRO A 383 -3.78 11.55 21.57
CA PRO A 383 -3.62 12.63 22.55
C PRO A 383 -3.47 12.13 24.00
N ASN A 384 -3.94 10.92 24.32
CA ASN A 384 -3.83 10.30 25.64
C ASN A 384 -3.49 8.81 25.51
N GLY A 385 -2.96 8.22 26.58
CA GLY A 385 -2.68 6.78 26.60
C GLY A 385 -3.94 5.96 26.80
N ASP A 386 -3.88 4.67 26.51
CA ASP A 386 -4.89 3.67 26.80
C ASP A 386 -4.53 2.95 28.12
N ASP A 387 -5.54 2.57 28.90
CA ASP A 387 -5.38 2.16 30.30
C ASP A 387 -5.02 0.66 30.46
N TYR A 388 -3.97 0.21 29.76
CA TYR A 388 -3.42 -1.15 29.88
C TYR A 388 -1.91 -1.18 29.60
N PHE A 389 -1.23 -2.24 30.03
CA PHE A 389 0.17 -2.48 29.71
C PHE A 389 0.32 -3.26 28.39
N HIS A 390 1.28 -2.85 27.57
CA HIS A 390 1.77 -3.62 26.43
C HIS A 390 2.39 -4.94 26.90
N TYR A 391 2.33 -5.99 26.07
CA TYR A 391 2.97 -7.29 26.30
C TYR A 391 4.38 -7.19 26.91
N ASN A 392 5.27 -6.42 26.27
CA ASN A 392 6.66 -6.21 26.74
C ASN A 392 6.73 -5.67 28.18
N SER A 393 5.81 -4.78 28.56
CA SER A 393 5.77 -4.23 29.92
C SER A 393 5.34 -5.27 30.94
N ILE A 394 4.34 -6.10 30.61
CA ILE A 394 3.86 -7.18 31.48
C ILE A 394 4.98 -8.20 31.71
N VAL A 395 5.68 -8.60 30.65
CA VAL A 395 6.83 -9.51 30.72
C VAL A 395 7.93 -8.96 31.63
N GLN A 396 8.37 -7.72 31.41
CA GLN A 396 9.44 -7.11 32.20
C GLN A 396 9.07 -6.98 33.68
N ILE A 397 7.82 -6.60 33.98
CA ILE A 397 7.33 -6.50 35.35
C ILE A 397 7.26 -7.88 36.00
N ARG A 398 6.70 -8.90 35.33
CA ARG A 398 6.67 -10.28 35.84
C ARG A 398 8.09 -10.74 36.19
N ASP A 399 9.02 -10.63 35.23
CA ASP A 399 10.40 -11.09 35.41
C ASP A 399 11.07 -10.40 36.59
N TYR A 400 10.84 -9.09 36.77
CA TYR A 400 11.33 -8.38 37.94
C TYR A 400 10.68 -8.88 39.23
N LEU A 401 9.35 -9.06 39.24
CA LEU A 401 8.60 -9.51 40.41
C LEU A 401 8.99 -10.93 40.86
N GLU A 402 9.45 -11.80 39.97
CA GLU A 402 10.03 -13.11 40.33
C GLU A 402 11.35 -13.00 41.09
N THR A 403 12.09 -11.90 40.93
CA THR A 403 13.37 -11.68 41.64
C THR A 403 13.21 -11.15 43.05
N VAL A 404 12.01 -10.66 43.42
CA VAL A 404 11.75 -10.03 44.70
C VAL A 404 10.78 -10.84 45.55
N SER A 405 10.92 -10.74 46.88
CA SER A 405 10.12 -11.54 47.82
C SER A 405 9.37 -10.70 48.86
N CYS A 406 9.26 -9.38 48.66
CA CYS A 406 8.47 -8.52 49.55
C CYS A 406 6.99 -8.49 49.12
N GLY A 407 6.15 -7.81 49.89
CA GLY A 407 4.70 -7.91 49.74
C GLY A 407 4.10 -9.15 50.39
N VAL A 408 2.78 -9.26 50.32
CA VAL A 408 2.00 -10.37 50.89
C VAL A 408 1.24 -11.06 49.77
N SER A 409 1.58 -12.32 49.53
CA SER A 409 0.88 -13.18 48.57
C SER A 409 -0.37 -13.80 49.19
N SER A 410 -1.49 -13.74 48.47
CA SER A 410 -2.71 -14.49 48.78
C SER A 410 -3.11 -15.34 47.58
N GLY A 411 -3.38 -16.63 47.81
CA GLY A 411 -3.86 -17.53 46.77
C GLY A 411 -5.25 -17.11 46.27
N LEU A 412 -5.43 -17.16 44.96
CA LEU A 412 -6.67 -16.93 44.24
C LEU A 412 -7.39 -18.27 44.03
N SER A 413 -8.72 -18.22 43.95
CA SER A 413 -9.53 -19.35 43.46
C SER A 413 -9.71 -19.35 41.95
N ASN A 414 -9.36 -18.23 41.32
CA ASN A 414 -9.40 -17.98 39.89
C ASN A 414 -8.32 -18.82 39.19
N ASN A 415 -8.67 -19.49 38.10
CA ASN A 415 -7.77 -20.32 37.32
C ASN A 415 -7.30 -19.57 36.08
N PRO A 416 -6.03 -19.75 35.65
CA PRO A 416 -5.55 -19.08 34.46
C PRO A 416 -6.25 -19.61 33.19
N PRO A 417 -6.48 -18.73 32.19
CA PRO A 417 -6.92 -19.17 30.88
C PRO A 417 -5.85 -20.02 30.18
N SER A 418 -6.28 -20.85 29.24
CA SER A 418 -5.43 -21.67 28.38
C SER A 418 -5.58 -21.23 26.93
N VAL A 419 -4.46 -20.95 26.26
CA VAL A 419 -4.39 -20.64 24.82
C VAL A 419 -3.91 -21.88 24.05
N THR A 420 -4.51 -22.12 22.88
CA THR A 420 -4.00 -23.09 21.90
C THR A 420 -2.85 -22.42 21.14
N PRO A 421 -1.63 -23.02 21.12
CA PRO A 421 -0.50 -22.44 20.39
C PRO A 421 -0.82 -22.21 18.92
N ILE A 422 -0.41 -21.05 18.42
CA ILE A 422 -0.61 -20.61 17.03
C ILE A 422 0.74 -20.73 16.32
N GLY A 423 0.74 -21.30 15.12
CA GLY A 423 1.95 -21.45 14.31
C GLY A 423 2.39 -20.13 13.67
N ASP A 424 3.62 -20.13 13.16
CA ASP A 424 4.13 -19.05 12.32
C ASP A 424 3.49 -19.11 10.93
N PHE A 425 3.39 -17.96 10.27
CA PHE A 425 2.82 -17.83 8.93
C PHE A 425 3.80 -17.20 7.96
N ILE A 426 3.72 -17.60 6.68
CA ILE A 426 4.42 -16.95 5.58
C ILE A 426 3.34 -16.36 4.67
N ILE A 427 3.40 -15.06 4.40
CA ILE A 427 2.37 -14.32 3.66
C ILE A 427 2.96 -13.53 2.48
N PRO A 428 2.16 -13.31 1.42
CA PRO A 428 2.53 -12.41 0.33
C PRO A 428 2.71 -10.95 0.79
N LYS A 429 3.63 -10.21 0.16
CA LYS A 429 3.75 -8.75 0.37
C LYS A 429 2.49 -8.02 -0.06
N GLY A 430 2.29 -6.83 0.49
CA GLY A 430 1.19 -5.93 0.13
C GLY A 430 -0.21 -6.45 0.45
N THR A 431 -0.33 -7.53 1.21
CA THR A 431 -1.60 -8.25 1.42
C THR A 431 -2.07 -8.13 2.88
N ALA A 432 -3.38 -7.96 3.07
CA ALA A 432 -3.97 -7.91 4.41
C ALA A 432 -4.02 -9.31 5.04
N PHE A 433 -3.98 -9.38 6.37
CA PHE A 433 -4.05 -10.64 7.09
C PHE A 433 -4.84 -10.51 8.40
N VAL A 434 -5.29 -11.64 8.95
CA VAL A 434 -6.06 -11.73 10.19
C VAL A 434 -5.44 -12.76 11.12
N LEU A 435 -5.16 -12.36 12.36
CA LEU A 435 -4.71 -13.28 13.41
C LEU A 435 -5.86 -13.57 14.35
N GLU A 436 -6.10 -14.84 14.66
CA GLU A 436 -7.17 -15.29 15.53
C GLU A 436 -6.64 -16.23 16.62
N GLY A 437 -6.99 -15.95 17.87
CA GLY A 437 -6.55 -16.73 19.03
C GLY A 437 -7.65 -17.60 19.61
N ILE A 438 -7.35 -18.86 19.91
CA ILE A 438 -8.29 -19.77 20.57
C ILE A 438 -7.89 -19.93 22.03
N ALA A 439 -8.71 -19.40 22.94
CA ALA A 439 -8.53 -19.55 24.38
C ALA A 439 -9.75 -20.13 25.08
N THR A 440 -9.51 -20.80 26.19
CA THR A 440 -10.55 -21.35 27.07
C THR A 440 -10.24 -21.01 28.52
N ASP A 441 -11.27 -20.85 29.34
CA ASP A 441 -11.13 -20.58 30.77
C ASP A 441 -11.86 -21.65 31.59
N PRO A 442 -11.22 -22.25 32.62
CA PRO A 442 -11.90 -23.15 33.54
C PRO A 442 -13.04 -22.49 34.34
N ASP A 443 -13.02 -21.17 34.52
CA ASP A 443 -13.98 -20.40 35.29
C ASP A 443 -15.04 -19.74 34.38
N PRO A 444 -16.27 -20.30 34.29
CA PRO A 444 -17.28 -19.87 33.31
C PRO A 444 -17.89 -18.48 33.59
N GLY A 445 -17.50 -17.83 34.68
CA GLY A 445 -17.94 -16.48 35.04
C GLY A 445 -17.04 -15.38 34.49
N ASP A 446 -15.85 -15.75 34.02
CA ASP A 446 -14.85 -14.83 33.51
C ASP A 446 -15.06 -14.54 32.03
N VAL A 447 -14.69 -13.32 31.62
CA VAL A 447 -14.90 -12.82 30.25
C VAL A 447 -13.53 -12.56 29.67
N LEU A 448 -13.11 -13.44 28.75
CA LEU A 448 -11.82 -13.33 28.10
C LEU A 448 -11.76 -12.12 27.19
N THR A 449 -10.65 -11.39 27.25
CA THR A 449 -10.30 -10.35 26.30
C THR A 449 -8.93 -10.62 25.69
N TYR A 450 -8.79 -10.33 24.41
CA TYR A 450 -7.65 -10.64 23.57
C TYR A 450 -6.98 -9.34 23.11
N THR A 451 -5.66 -9.34 23.07
CA THR A 451 -4.85 -8.25 22.52
C THR A 451 -3.78 -8.84 21.62
N TRP A 452 -3.79 -8.45 20.35
CA TRP A 452 -2.75 -8.79 19.39
C TRP A 452 -1.83 -7.58 19.22
N GLU A 453 -0.57 -7.69 19.60
CA GLU A 453 0.40 -6.60 19.61
C GLU A 453 1.63 -6.99 18.79
N GLN A 454 2.11 -6.08 17.94
CA GLN A 454 3.42 -6.27 17.31
C GLN A 454 4.52 -6.04 18.36
N ILE A 455 5.54 -6.87 18.37
CA ILE A 455 6.61 -6.85 19.40
C ILE A 455 8.01 -6.56 18.84
N ASP A 456 8.10 -6.18 17.55
CA ASP A 456 9.34 -5.83 16.88
C ASP A 456 9.95 -4.54 17.44
N ASP A 457 11.17 -4.64 17.98
CA ASP A 457 11.96 -3.48 18.39
C ASP A 457 12.42 -2.67 17.16
N GLY A 458 12.39 -1.35 17.26
CA GLY A 458 12.96 -0.47 16.25
C GLY A 458 12.60 0.99 16.47
N VAL A 459 13.18 1.89 15.69
CA VAL A 459 12.84 3.32 15.72
C VAL A 459 11.85 3.64 14.60
N VAL A 460 10.62 3.97 14.97
CA VAL A 460 9.55 4.33 14.03
C VAL A 460 8.97 5.69 14.41
N THR A 461 9.27 6.70 13.62
CA THR A 461 8.71 8.04 13.74
C THR A 461 7.52 8.21 12.80
N THR A 462 6.78 9.31 12.91
CA THR A 462 5.78 9.69 11.89
C THR A 462 6.38 9.71 10.48
N GLY A 463 7.61 10.20 10.34
CA GLY A 463 8.30 10.34 9.05
C GLY A 463 8.80 9.02 8.47
N SER A 464 9.15 8.04 9.30
CA SER A 464 9.64 6.72 8.86
C SER A 464 8.55 5.64 8.81
N PHE A 465 7.39 5.86 9.42
CA PHE A 465 6.26 4.92 9.34
C PHE A 465 5.77 4.78 7.89
N GLY A 466 5.79 3.54 7.37
CA GLY A 466 5.40 3.23 6.00
C GLY A 466 5.50 1.74 5.66
N PRO A 467 4.94 1.32 4.51
CA PRO A 467 4.98 -0.08 4.06
C PRO A 467 6.38 -0.55 3.62
N GLU A 468 7.31 0.38 3.41
CA GLU A 468 8.70 0.12 3.02
C GLU A 468 9.65 0.13 4.23
N ASN A 469 9.11 0.18 5.45
CA ASN A 469 9.91 0.31 6.67
C ASN A 469 10.48 -1.07 7.10
N PRO A 470 11.82 -1.25 7.12
CA PRO A 470 12.44 -2.57 7.35
C PRO A 470 12.52 -2.98 8.83
N VAL A 471 12.26 -2.07 9.79
CA VAL A 471 12.41 -2.35 11.25
C VAL A 471 11.32 -1.68 12.10
N GLY A 472 11.07 -2.19 13.32
CA GLY A 472 10.05 -1.67 14.25
C GLY A 472 8.59 -1.80 13.80
N ALA A 473 7.68 -1.11 14.48
CA ALA A 473 6.25 -1.30 14.33
C ALA A 473 5.63 -0.85 12.98
N ASN A 474 4.82 -1.74 12.40
CA ASN A 474 3.87 -1.49 11.31
C ASN A 474 2.44 -1.30 11.82
N PHE A 475 2.14 -1.74 13.05
CA PHE A 475 0.80 -1.69 13.62
C PHE A 475 0.86 -1.16 15.06
N ARG A 476 0.05 -0.15 15.36
CA ARG A 476 -0.14 0.31 16.75
C ARG A 476 -0.78 -0.79 17.61
N SER A 477 -0.53 -0.74 18.91
CA SER A 477 -1.35 -1.48 19.86
C SER A 477 -2.77 -0.91 19.93
N LEU A 478 -3.74 -1.78 20.20
CA LEU A 478 -5.16 -1.45 20.33
C LEU A 478 -5.70 -2.06 21.63
N PRO A 479 -6.66 -1.39 22.29
CA PRO A 479 -7.25 -1.90 23.52
C PRO A 479 -7.79 -3.33 23.42
N PRO A 480 -7.69 -4.15 24.49
CA PRO A 480 -8.26 -5.49 24.56
C PRO A 480 -9.72 -5.57 24.12
N SER A 481 -10.07 -6.59 23.34
CA SER A 481 -11.42 -6.84 22.85
C SER A 481 -11.89 -8.25 23.20
N THR A 482 -13.20 -8.46 23.26
CA THR A 482 -13.78 -9.81 23.39
C THR A 482 -13.72 -10.61 22.08
N ASN A 483 -13.38 -9.98 20.96
CA ASN A 483 -13.16 -10.65 19.69
C ASN A 483 -11.74 -11.29 19.67
N PRO A 484 -11.63 -12.62 19.47
CA PRO A 484 -10.33 -13.29 19.37
C PRO A 484 -9.53 -12.93 18.10
N ALA A 485 -10.20 -12.39 17.07
CA ALA A 485 -9.61 -12.06 15.78
C ALA A 485 -9.26 -10.56 15.66
N ARG A 486 -8.05 -10.26 15.17
CA ARG A 486 -7.63 -8.91 14.76
C ARG A 486 -7.19 -8.90 13.29
N TYR A 487 -7.76 -7.96 12.53
CA TYR A 487 -7.38 -7.71 11.14
C TYR A 487 -6.24 -6.68 11.05
N PHE A 488 -5.32 -6.90 10.12
CA PHE A 488 -4.14 -6.09 9.87
C PHE A 488 -4.07 -5.65 8.39
N PRO A 489 -4.36 -4.39 8.07
CA PRO A 489 -4.95 -3.34 8.94
C PRO A 489 -6.38 -3.67 9.36
N ARG A 490 -6.97 -2.87 10.25
CA ARG A 490 -8.37 -3.05 10.66
C ARG A 490 -9.31 -3.11 9.46
N LEU A 491 -10.31 -3.99 9.53
CA LEU A 491 -11.17 -4.33 8.40
C LEU A 491 -11.88 -3.11 7.77
N SER A 492 -12.22 -2.08 8.55
CA SER A 492 -12.79 -0.83 8.06
C SER A 492 -11.87 -0.05 7.10
N ARG A 493 -10.55 -0.22 7.21
CA ARG A 493 -9.58 0.33 6.25
C ARG A 493 -9.48 -0.52 5.00
N VAL A 494 -9.45 -1.84 5.17
CA VAL A 494 -9.42 -2.79 4.06
C VAL A 494 -10.65 -2.56 3.16
N ALA A 495 -11.83 -2.34 3.77
CA ALA A 495 -13.08 -2.02 3.05
C ALA A 495 -13.02 -0.74 2.22
N GLN A 496 -12.10 0.17 2.55
CA GLN A 496 -11.83 1.41 1.82
C GLN A 496 -10.66 1.30 0.82
N GLY A 497 -10.03 0.12 0.69
CA GLY A 497 -8.83 -0.09 -0.11
C GLY A 497 -7.56 0.52 0.51
N ASN A 498 -7.59 0.90 1.79
CA ASN A 498 -6.51 1.62 2.47
C ASN A 498 -5.56 0.66 3.22
N LEU A 499 -4.88 -0.24 2.48
CA LEU A 499 -3.96 -1.25 3.05
C LEU A 499 -2.67 -0.66 3.63
N THR A 500 -2.16 0.39 3.00
CA THR A 500 -0.90 1.04 3.40
C THR A 500 -1.15 2.39 4.07
N GLN A 501 -0.19 2.86 4.86
CA GLN A 501 -0.19 4.22 5.39
C GLN A 501 1.23 4.74 5.55
N THR A 502 1.46 5.99 5.16
CA THR A 502 2.72 6.73 5.40
C THR A 502 2.41 8.07 6.05
N ASN A 503 3.32 8.60 6.88
CA ASN A 503 3.14 9.90 7.53
C ASN A 503 1.77 10.07 8.23
N PRO A 504 1.38 9.13 9.12
CA PRO A 504 0.08 9.16 9.78
C PRO A 504 -0.12 10.44 10.62
N PRO A 505 -1.32 11.06 10.58
CA PRO A 505 -1.64 12.15 11.49
C PRO A 505 -1.85 11.63 12.92
N GLN A 506 -1.86 12.54 13.90
CA GLN A 506 -2.35 12.23 15.25
C GLN A 506 -3.79 11.71 15.19
N SER A 507 -4.08 10.65 15.94
CA SER A 507 -5.31 9.86 15.90
C SER A 507 -5.60 9.22 14.53
N GLY A 508 -4.57 9.09 13.69
CA GLY A 508 -4.59 8.24 12.51
C GLY A 508 -4.67 6.75 12.89
N ALA A 509 -4.76 5.87 11.89
CA ALA A 509 -4.81 4.44 12.20
C ALA A 509 -3.47 3.89 12.70
N TRP A 510 -2.34 4.33 12.14
CA TRP A 510 -1.01 3.78 12.42
C TRP A 510 -0.95 2.27 12.17
N GLU A 511 -1.45 1.87 10.99
CA GLU A 511 -1.50 0.48 10.53
C GLU A 511 -1.16 0.45 9.03
N THR A 512 -0.21 -0.39 8.64
CA THR A 512 0.21 -0.59 7.25
C THR A 512 0.69 -2.02 7.02
N VAL A 513 0.26 -2.64 5.91
CA VAL A 513 0.92 -3.86 5.41
C VAL A 513 2.36 -3.55 4.99
N SER A 514 3.22 -4.57 4.92
CA SER A 514 4.59 -4.45 4.38
C SER A 514 4.58 -4.72 2.88
N ASN A 515 5.26 -3.87 2.11
CA ASN A 515 5.52 -4.07 0.68
C ASN A 515 6.91 -4.67 0.40
N ILE A 516 7.72 -4.80 1.45
CA ILE A 516 9.01 -5.45 1.41
C ILE A 516 8.99 -6.74 2.22
N GLN A 517 9.88 -7.65 1.87
CA GLN A 517 10.16 -8.83 2.67
C GLN A 517 10.64 -8.45 4.07
N ARG A 518 9.98 -9.03 5.08
CA ARG A 518 10.24 -8.73 6.49
C ARG A 518 9.54 -9.71 7.41
N ASP A 519 10.20 -10.04 8.52
CA ASP A 519 9.59 -10.77 9.62
C ASP A 519 8.88 -9.81 10.59
N LEU A 520 7.62 -10.12 10.92
CA LEU A 520 6.81 -9.38 11.88
C LEU A 520 6.48 -10.29 13.06
N SER A 521 6.95 -9.94 14.25
CA SER A 521 6.65 -10.70 15.46
C SER A 521 5.40 -10.15 16.15
N PHE A 522 4.47 -11.03 16.52
CA PHE A 522 3.25 -10.69 17.23
C PHE A 522 3.12 -11.46 18.55
N ALA A 523 2.59 -10.78 19.57
CA ALA A 523 2.14 -11.41 20.80
C ALA A 523 0.61 -11.37 20.90
N LEU A 524 0.01 -12.52 21.20
CA LEU A 524 -1.35 -12.63 21.69
C LEU A 524 -1.32 -12.58 23.22
N THR A 525 -1.99 -11.61 23.83
CA THR A 525 -2.21 -11.54 25.29
C THR A 525 -3.68 -11.80 25.59
N VAL A 526 -3.99 -12.80 26.41
CA VAL A 526 -5.35 -13.15 26.85
C VAL A 526 -5.50 -12.92 28.34
N ARG A 527 -6.50 -12.11 28.70
CA ARG A 527 -6.84 -11.74 30.09
C ARG A 527 -8.19 -12.34 30.45
N ASP A 528 -8.31 -12.95 31.62
CA ASP A 528 -9.58 -13.46 32.15
C ASP A 528 -10.50 -12.37 32.72
N ASN A 529 -9.92 -11.21 33.07
CA ASN A 529 -10.57 -10.09 33.72
C ASN A 529 -11.23 -10.43 35.06
N ALA A 530 -10.77 -11.49 35.75
CA ALA A 530 -11.36 -11.94 37.00
C ALA A 530 -11.27 -10.88 38.10
N LEU A 531 -12.32 -10.79 38.92
CA LEU A 531 -12.42 -9.79 39.98
C LEU A 531 -11.46 -10.10 41.14
N GLY A 532 -10.59 -9.13 41.48
CA GLY A 532 -9.71 -9.20 42.64
C GLY A 532 -8.35 -9.87 42.39
N GLY A 533 -8.01 -10.11 41.12
CA GLY A 533 -6.72 -10.62 40.65
C GLY A 533 -6.91 -11.45 39.38
N GLY A 534 -6.68 -10.83 38.23
CA GLY A 534 -6.76 -11.50 36.94
C GLY A 534 -5.55 -12.40 36.70
N GLN A 535 -5.71 -13.37 35.82
CA GLN A 535 -4.64 -14.18 35.25
C GLN A 535 -4.50 -13.84 33.77
N VAL A 536 -3.25 -13.87 33.32
CA VAL A 536 -2.86 -13.46 31.97
C VAL A 536 -1.95 -14.52 31.38
N ILE A 537 -2.30 -14.97 30.18
CA ILE A 537 -1.46 -15.87 29.39
C ILE A 537 -1.16 -15.21 28.04
N SER A 538 -0.07 -15.64 27.41
CA SER A 538 0.29 -15.16 26.08
C SER A 538 0.82 -16.26 25.19
N ASP A 539 0.77 -15.99 23.90
CA ASP A 539 1.46 -16.75 22.86
C ASP A 539 2.18 -15.78 21.92
N ILE A 540 3.27 -16.22 21.28
CA ILE A 540 4.03 -15.42 20.31
C ILE A 540 4.12 -16.21 19.01
N LEU A 541 3.95 -15.52 17.89
CA LEU A 541 4.15 -16.06 16.55
C LEU A 541 4.85 -15.04 15.65
N ASP A 542 5.47 -15.54 14.59
CA ASP A 542 6.06 -14.72 13.53
C ASP A 542 5.20 -14.80 12.24
N VAL A 543 4.96 -13.64 11.62
CA VAL A 543 4.37 -13.50 10.29
C VAL A 543 5.47 -13.01 9.34
N LYS A 544 5.92 -13.89 8.45
CA LYS A 544 6.99 -13.60 7.49
C LYS A 544 6.39 -13.11 6.18
N VAL A 545 6.63 -11.86 5.85
CA VAL A 545 6.26 -11.28 4.56
C VAL A 545 7.37 -11.59 3.55
N ILE A 546 7.04 -12.12 2.37
CA ILE A 546 8.04 -12.46 1.34
C ILE A 546 7.87 -11.64 0.07
N ASN A 547 8.96 -11.46 -0.68
CA ASN A 547 8.94 -10.72 -1.94
C ASN A 547 8.49 -11.54 -3.14
N SER A 548 8.60 -12.88 -3.05
CA SER A 548 8.33 -13.83 -4.15
C SER A 548 6.84 -14.13 -4.36
N ALA A 549 5.95 -13.58 -3.54
CA ALA A 549 4.50 -13.71 -3.69
C ALA A 549 3.80 -12.39 -3.35
N GLY A 550 2.67 -12.12 -4.02
CA GLY A 550 1.81 -10.98 -3.77
C GLY A 550 1.99 -9.76 -4.69
N PRO A 551 1.06 -8.79 -4.63
CA PRO A 551 -0.10 -8.78 -3.72
C PRO A 551 -1.22 -9.73 -4.15
N PHE A 552 -1.86 -10.39 -3.18
CA PHE A 552 -3.06 -11.19 -3.40
C PHE A 552 -4.28 -10.27 -3.46
N GLU A 553 -5.05 -10.32 -4.56
CA GLU A 553 -6.12 -9.33 -4.82
C GLU A 553 -7.39 -9.97 -5.41
N VAL A 554 -8.57 -9.57 -4.93
CA VAL A 554 -9.85 -9.94 -5.57
C VAL A 554 -10.10 -9.00 -6.75
N THR A 555 -10.18 -9.56 -7.96
CA THR A 555 -10.28 -8.80 -9.22
C THR A 555 -11.73 -8.66 -9.73
N SER A 556 -12.67 -9.49 -9.23
CA SER A 556 -14.10 -9.42 -9.56
C SER A 556 -14.90 -8.45 -8.69
N GLN A 557 -16.15 -8.17 -9.07
CA GLN A 557 -17.07 -7.24 -8.38
C GLN A 557 -16.43 -5.87 -8.04
N GLY A 558 -15.52 -5.39 -8.90
CA GLY A 558 -14.83 -4.10 -8.74
C GLY A 558 -15.70 -2.86 -9.04
N ALA A 559 -16.99 -3.05 -9.34
CA ALA A 559 -17.95 -1.97 -9.58
C ALA A 559 -19.32 -2.34 -8.98
N ASN A 560 -20.16 -1.32 -8.73
CA ASN A 560 -21.51 -1.55 -8.22
C ASN A 560 -22.43 -2.11 -9.31
N VAL A 561 -22.55 -3.43 -9.33
CA VAL A 561 -23.45 -4.22 -10.17
C VAL A 561 -24.62 -4.72 -9.32
N THR A 562 -25.79 -4.92 -9.92
CA THR A 562 -26.95 -5.52 -9.26
C THR A 562 -27.10 -6.97 -9.70
N TYR A 563 -27.08 -7.89 -8.75
CA TYR A 563 -27.34 -9.31 -8.95
C TYR A 563 -28.65 -9.72 -8.27
N ASP A 564 -29.37 -10.65 -8.87
CA ASP A 564 -30.54 -11.28 -8.26
C ASP A 564 -30.10 -12.33 -7.23
N ALA A 565 -30.73 -12.35 -6.06
CA ALA A 565 -30.50 -13.40 -5.06
C ALA A 565 -30.75 -14.79 -5.64
N GLY A 566 -29.96 -15.80 -5.24
CA GLY A 566 -30.04 -17.15 -5.76
C GLY A 566 -29.44 -17.33 -7.16
N THR A 567 -28.72 -16.35 -7.69
CA THR A 567 -27.95 -16.49 -8.93
C THR A 567 -26.50 -16.87 -8.66
N ILE A 568 -25.91 -17.65 -9.55
CA ILE A 568 -24.49 -18.01 -9.54
C ILE A 568 -23.69 -16.82 -10.06
N GLN A 569 -22.62 -16.46 -9.35
CA GLN A 569 -21.69 -15.41 -9.74
C GLN A 569 -20.26 -15.93 -9.68
N THR A 570 -19.45 -15.55 -10.67
CA THR A 570 -18.01 -15.84 -10.66
C THR A 570 -17.28 -14.81 -9.80
N VAL A 571 -16.46 -15.30 -8.87
CA VAL A 571 -15.50 -14.54 -8.09
C VAL A 571 -14.11 -14.85 -8.63
N THR A 572 -13.33 -13.82 -8.97
CA THR A 572 -11.97 -13.98 -9.50
C THR A 572 -10.98 -13.22 -8.64
N TRP A 573 -9.77 -13.76 -8.49
CA TRP A 573 -8.67 -13.16 -7.75
C TRP A 573 -7.34 -13.43 -8.46
N ASP A 574 -6.33 -12.60 -8.15
CA ASP A 574 -4.96 -12.84 -8.54
C ASP A 574 -4.31 -13.76 -7.50
N VAL A 575 -3.91 -14.97 -7.92
CA VAL A 575 -3.25 -15.97 -7.07
C VAL A 575 -1.89 -15.46 -6.60
N ALA A 576 -1.19 -14.67 -7.42
CA ALA A 576 0.07 -13.98 -7.09
C ALA A 576 1.12 -14.88 -6.40
N ASP A 577 1.35 -16.09 -6.94
CA ASP A 577 2.29 -17.12 -6.45
C ASP A 577 2.06 -17.55 -4.97
N THR A 578 0.87 -17.29 -4.42
CA THR A 578 0.54 -17.67 -3.03
C THR A 578 0.29 -19.16 -2.84
N ASP A 579 -0.07 -19.85 -3.92
CA ASP A 579 -0.21 -21.31 -4.02
C ASP A 579 1.13 -22.03 -4.14
N VAL A 580 2.25 -21.30 -4.20
CA VAL A 580 3.59 -21.86 -4.33
C VAL A 580 4.38 -21.72 -3.02
N SER A 581 5.27 -22.68 -2.75
CA SER A 581 6.22 -22.60 -1.63
C SER A 581 7.08 -21.32 -1.74
N PRO A 582 7.28 -20.56 -0.64
CA PRO A 582 7.02 -20.95 0.75
C PRO A 582 5.68 -20.50 1.34
N VAL A 583 4.81 -19.79 0.62
CA VAL A 583 3.45 -19.43 1.11
C VAL A 583 2.56 -20.67 1.16
N ASN A 584 2.53 -21.42 0.05
CA ASN A 584 1.88 -22.72 -0.10
C ASN A 584 0.38 -22.78 0.29
N ALA A 585 -0.37 -21.71 0.08
CA ALA A 585 -1.81 -21.69 0.34
C ALA A 585 -2.56 -22.36 -0.82
N GLN A 586 -2.80 -23.67 -0.71
CA GLN A 586 -3.42 -24.48 -1.78
C GLN A 586 -4.92 -24.24 -1.93
N THR A 587 -5.59 -23.77 -0.87
CA THR A 587 -7.05 -23.55 -0.87
C THR A 587 -7.44 -22.21 -0.25
N VAL A 588 -8.61 -21.71 -0.65
CA VAL A 588 -9.22 -20.48 -0.16
C VAL A 588 -10.68 -20.69 0.23
N ASP A 589 -11.17 -19.80 1.09
CA ASP A 589 -12.56 -19.65 1.48
C ASP A 589 -13.11 -18.32 0.94
N ILE A 590 -14.38 -18.32 0.52
CA ILE A 590 -15.06 -17.15 -0.02
C ILE A 590 -16.20 -16.76 0.91
N PHE A 591 -16.15 -15.52 1.41
CA PHE A 591 -17.14 -14.97 2.32
C PHE A 591 -17.88 -13.78 1.72
N LEU A 592 -19.12 -13.59 2.16
CA LEU A 592 -19.98 -12.45 1.84
C LEU A 592 -20.19 -11.57 3.07
N SER A 593 -20.04 -10.27 2.85
CA SER A 593 -20.47 -9.20 3.73
C SER A 593 -21.73 -8.55 3.17
N ILE A 594 -22.66 -8.18 4.06
CA ILE A 594 -23.85 -7.40 3.72
C ILE A 594 -23.82 -5.96 4.24
N ASP A 595 -22.77 -5.60 5.00
CA ASP A 595 -22.64 -4.33 5.73
C ASP A 595 -21.51 -3.42 5.20
N GLY A 596 -21.09 -3.65 3.96
CA GLY A 596 -20.05 -2.85 3.29
C GLY A 596 -18.63 -3.33 3.57
N GLY A 597 -18.45 -4.59 3.99
CA GLY A 597 -17.16 -5.17 4.32
C GLY A 597 -16.73 -4.90 5.76
N LEU A 598 -17.66 -4.63 6.69
CA LEU A 598 -17.36 -4.44 8.11
C LEU A 598 -17.46 -5.74 8.92
N SER A 599 -18.18 -6.73 8.40
CA SER A 599 -18.20 -8.10 8.88
C SER A 599 -18.45 -9.09 7.73
N PHE A 600 -18.00 -10.33 7.88
CA PHE A 600 -18.13 -11.42 6.90
C PHE A 600 -18.78 -12.67 7.53
N PRO A 601 -20.05 -12.59 7.97
CA PRO A 601 -20.70 -13.70 8.68
C PRO A 601 -21.27 -14.80 7.76
N ILE A 602 -21.30 -14.57 6.45
CA ILE A 602 -21.88 -15.50 5.48
C ILE A 602 -20.74 -16.16 4.71
N THR A 603 -20.58 -17.47 4.89
CA THR A 603 -19.73 -18.30 4.05
C THR A 603 -20.45 -18.58 2.74
N LEU A 604 -19.80 -18.32 1.60
CA LEU A 604 -20.29 -18.72 0.28
C LEU A 604 -19.70 -20.04 -0.18
N LEU A 605 -18.42 -20.28 0.12
CA LEU A 605 -17.70 -21.50 -0.23
C LEU A 605 -16.45 -21.64 0.66
N GLU A 606 -16.06 -22.87 1.00
CA GLU A 606 -14.88 -23.17 1.82
C GLU A 606 -14.00 -24.21 1.12
N ASN A 607 -12.69 -24.16 1.39
CA ASN A 607 -11.69 -25.11 0.92
C ASN A 607 -11.70 -25.33 -0.61
N THR A 608 -11.99 -24.29 -1.40
CA THR A 608 -11.85 -24.35 -2.87
C THR A 608 -10.39 -24.10 -3.27
N VAL A 609 -9.97 -24.56 -4.44
CA VAL A 609 -8.59 -24.46 -4.90
C VAL A 609 -8.19 -23.00 -5.09
N ASN A 610 -6.96 -22.64 -4.73
CA ASN A 610 -6.41 -21.31 -4.97
C ASN A 610 -5.94 -21.13 -6.44
N ASP A 611 -6.87 -21.23 -7.40
CA ASP A 611 -6.57 -21.19 -8.85
C ASP A 611 -6.97 -19.88 -9.55
N GLY A 612 -7.54 -18.93 -8.81
CA GLY A 612 -7.85 -17.57 -9.26
C GLY A 612 -9.31 -17.35 -9.68
N SER A 613 -10.17 -18.37 -9.70
CA SER A 613 -11.57 -18.18 -10.09
C SER A 613 -12.49 -19.28 -9.55
N GLU A 614 -13.61 -18.87 -8.96
CA GLU A 614 -14.63 -19.84 -8.53
C GLU A 614 -16.06 -19.30 -8.66
N GLU A 615 -17.01 -20.21 -8.88
CA GLU A 615 -18.44 -19.89 -8.93
C GLU A 615 -19.09 -20.03 -7.55
N VAL A 616 -19.82 -18.99 -7.13
CA VAL A 616 -20.54 -18.96 -5.86
C VAL A 616 -22.02 -18.63 -6.04
N LEU A 617 -22.86 -19.25 -5.24
CA LEU A 617 -24.29 -18.97 -5.21
C LEU A 617 -24.56 -17.79 -4.26
N LEU A 618 -25.21 -16.73 -4.75
CA LEU A 618 -25.61 -15.63 -3.88
C LEU A 618 -26.81 -16.01 -3.00
N PRO A 619 -26.77 -15.73 -1.69
CA PRO A 619 -27.86 -16.07 -0.78
C PRO A 619 -29.07 -15.13 -0.96
N GLY A 620 -30.14 -15.42 -0.23
CA GLY A 620 -31.37 -14.60 -0.15
C GLY A 620 -31.22 -13.22 0.52
N ASP A 621 -30.04 -12.90 1.06
CA ASP A 621 -29.76 -11.69 1.85
C ASP A 621 -29.60 -10.45 0.98
N VAL A 622 -30.67 -9.66 0.89
CA VAL A 622 -30.68 -8.44 0.07
C VAL A 622 -29.91 -7.30 0.73
N THR A 623 -29.06 -6.64 -0.06
CA THR A 623 -28.28 -5.48 0.40
C THR A 623 -27.82 -4.64 -0.79
N SER A 624 -27.48 -3.37 -0.55
CA SER A 624 -26.84 -2.49 -1.53
C SER A 624 -25.34 -2.28 -1.26
N THR A 625 -24.82 -2.94 -0.25
CA THR A 625 -23.46 -2.79 0.27
C THR A 625 -22.76 -4.14 0.38
N ALA A 626 -23.05 -5.07 -0.53
CA ALA A 626 -22.41 -6.38 -0.52
C ALA A 626 -20.91 -6.27 -0.84
N ARG A 627 -20.09 -7.09 -0.17
CA ARG A 627 -18.65 -7.27 -0.45
C ARG A 627 -18.28 -8.74 -0.37
N VAL A 628 -17.33 -9.15 -1.19
CA VAL A 628 -16.77 -10.52 -1.18
C VAL A 628 -15.34 -10.47 -0.69
N MET A 629 -14.99 -11.41 0.19
CA MET A 629 -13.64 -11.66 0.67
C MET A 629 -13.21 -13.04 0.21
N VAL A 630 -11.97 -13.15 -0.27
CA VAL A 630 -11.28 -14.42 -0.50
C VAL A 630 -10.16 -14.50 0.53
N LYS A 631 -10.14 -15.54 1.34
CA LYS A 631 -9.18 -15.75 2.44
C LYS A 631 -8.53 -17.12 2.27
N ALA A 632 -7.22 -17.25 2.47
CA ALA A 632 -6.58 -18.56 2.50
C ALA A 632 -7.15 -19.43 3.64
N SER A 633 -7.46 -20.71 3.35
CA SER A 633 -8.08 -21.60 4.34
C SER A 633 -7.07 -22.05 5.42
N ASP A 634 -5.82 -22.27 5.03
CA ASP A 634 -4.72 -22.77 5.86
C ASP A 634 -3.68 -21.69 6.21
N ASN A 635 -3.91 -20.44 5.79
CA ASN A 635 -3.04 -19.30 6.04
C ASN A 635 -3.88 -18.09 6.51
N VAL A 636 -3.22 -16.98 6.89
CA VAL A 636 -3.87 -15.83 7.54
C VAL A 636 -4.18 -14.67 6.60
N PHE A 637 -3.65 -14.69 5.38
CA PHE A 637 -3.85 -13.60 4.43
C PHE A 637 -5.21 -13.67 3.72
N PHE A 638 -5.72 -12.51 3.30
CA PHE A 638 -6.98 -12.39 2.59
C PHE A 638 -7.02 -11.13 1.72
N ALA A 639 -7.94 -11.11 0.77
CA ALA A 639 -8.27 -9.96 -0.05
C ALA A 639 -9.77 -9.73 -0.13
N MET A 640 -10.18 -8.49 -0.42
CA MET A 640 -11.58 -8.11 -0.58
C MET A 640 -11.76 -7.33 -1.87
N ASN A 641 -12.90 -7.52 -2.51
CA ASN A 641 -13.25 -6.77 -3.71
C ASN A 641 -13.31 -5.25 -3.44
N SER A 642 -12.96 -4.45 -4.45
CA SER A 642 -12.72 -3.01 -4.29
C SER A 642 -13.97 -2.14 -4.16
N SER A 643 -15.17 -2.65 -4.51
CA SER A 643 -16.42 -1.87 -4.53
C SER A 643 -17.61 -2.61 -3.93
N ASN A 644 -18.57 -1.86 -3.40
CA ASN A 644 -19.86 -2.44 -3.03
C ASN A 644 -20.64 -2.88 -4.28
N PHE A 645 -21.36 -4.00 -4.20
CA PHE A 645 -22.38 -4.41 -5.16
C PHE A 645 -23.74 -4.61 -4.49
N THR A 646 -24.79 -4.80 -5.28
CA THR A 646 -26.17 -4.92 -4.82
C THR A 646 -26.70 -6.34 -5.04
N ILE A 647 -27.29 -6.94 -4.00
CA ILE A 647 -28.08 -8.17 -4.08
C ILE A 647 -29.56 -7.76 -3.95
N GLN A 648 -30.34 -8.01 -5.00
CA GLN A 648 -31.78 -7.72 -5.03
C GLN A 648 -32.63 -8.98 -4.77
N ALA A 649 -33.83 -8.78 -4.24
CA ALA A 649 -34.71 -9.88 -3.84
C ALA A 649 -35.19 -10.72 -5.04
N SER A 650 -35.09 -12.04 -4.93
CA SER A 650 -35.74 -13.02 -5.82
C SER A 650 -36.94 -13.66 -5.13
N GLU A 651 -37.99 -14.03 -5.88
CA GLU A 651 -39.19 -14.65 -5.28
C GLU A 651 -38.91 -16.02 -4.67
N VAL A 652 -38.01 -16.79 -5.30
CA VAL A 652 -37.57 -18.13 -4.88
C VAL A 652 -36.04 -18.17 -4.95
N VAL A 653 -35.42 -18.76 -3.93
CA VAL A 653 -33.98 -19.07 -3.88
C VAL A 653 -33.82 -20.54 -3.49
N LEU A 654 -32.98 -21.28 -4.22
CA LEU A 654 -32.56 -22.63 -3.89
C LEU A 654 -31.15 -22.54 -3.29
N ASP A 655 -31.09 -22.50 -1.97
CA ASP A 655 -29.89 -22.20 -1.21
C ASP A 655 -29.07 -23.48 -0.97
N PHE A 656 -28.08 -23.72 -1.83
CA PHE A 656 -27.13 -24.83 -1.76
C PHE A 656 -25.86 -24.40 -1.02
N GLU A 657 -25.28 -25.31 -0.24
CA GLU A 657 -24.00 -25.06 0.46
C GLU A 657 -22.79 -25.06 -0.48
N SER A 658 -22.86 -25.79 -1.60
CA SER A 658 -21.82 -25.84 -2.63
C SER A 658 -22.48 -25.99 -4.01
N LEU A 659 -21.77 -25.58 -5.05
CA LEU A 659 -22.16 -25.84 -6.43
C LEU A 659 -21.44 -27.05 -7.03
N SER A 660 -20.41 -27.58 -6.35
CA SER A 660 -19.66 -28.76 -6.78
C SER A 660 -19.68 -29.85 -5.70
N TYR A 661 -19.94 -31.09 -6.11
CA TYR A 661 -20.02 -32.25 -5.22
C TYR A 661 -19.31 -33.46 -5.82
N GLU A 662 -18.66 -34.25 -4.98
CA GLU A 662 -17.97 -35.47 -5.40
C GLU A 662 -18.67 -36.73 -4.88
N VAL A 663 -18.63 -37.81 -5.66
CA VAL A 663 -19.17 -39.11 -5.24
C VAL A 663 -18.37 -40.28 -5.80
N CYS A 664 -18.01 -41.21 -4.91
CA CYS A 664 -17.39 -42.47 -5.28
C CYS A 664 -18.42 -43.50 -5.74
N GLU A 665 -18.21 -44.09 -6.92
CA GLU A 665 -19.00 -45.25 -7.37
C GLU A 665 -18.85 -46.44 -6.39
N PRO A 666 -19.93 -47.20 -6.10
CA PRO A 666 -21.31 -47.06 -6.56
C PRO A 666 -22.22 -46.33 -5.56
N ASN A 667 -21.67 -45.46 -4.71
CA ASN A 667 -22.43 -44.83 -3.63
C ASN A 667 -23.44 -43.82 -4.19
N ASP A 668 -24.54 -43.66 -3.46
CA ASP A 668 -25.49 -42.58 -3.71
C ASP A 668 -24.97 -41.28 -3.09
N LEU A 669 -25.26 -40.14 -3.72
CA LEU A 669 -24.93 -38.80 -3.22
C LEU A 669 -26.20 -38.12 -2.72
N VAL A 670 -26.14 -37.53 -1.53
CA VAL A 670 -27.25 -36.73 -0.96
C VAL A 670 -26.80 -35.29 -0.87
N ILE A 671 -27.50 -34.41 -1.58
CA ILE A 671 -27.23 -32.96 -1.65
C ILE A 671 -28.36 -32.23 -0.91
N PRO A 672 -28.10 -31.66 0.28
CA PRO A 672 -29.07 -30.85 0.98
C PRO A 672 -29.13 -29.43 0.40
N PHE A 673 -30.32 -28.83 0.37
CA PHE A 673 -30.51 -27.39 0.11
C PHE A 673 -31.73 -26.84 0.84
N ASN A 674 -31.78 -25.53 1.06
CA ASN A 674 -32.95 -24.86 1.60
C ASN A 674 -33.76 -24.19 0.49
N TYR A 675 -35.05 -24.53 0.41
CA TYR A 675 -36.01 -23.78 -0.40
C TYR A 675 -36.49 -22.54 0.35
N GLN A 676 -36.12 -21.36 -0.13
CA GLN A 676 -36.47 -20.07 0.45
C GLN A 676 -37.40 -19.29 -0.48
N THR A 677 -38.34 -18.53 0.10
CA THR A 677 -39.27 -17.67 -0.62
C THR A 677 -39.30 -16.27 -0.04
N PHE A 678 -39.34 -15.27 -0.91
CA PHE A 678 -39.37 -13.85 -0.55
C PHE A 678 -40.53 -13.14 -1.25
N ASN A 679 -40.65 -11.83 -1.04
CA ASN A 679 -41.67 -10.96 -1.66
C ASN A 679 -43.14 -11.44 -1.48
N GLY A 680 -43.41 -12.25 -0.45
CA GLY A 680 -44.74 -12.80 -0.18
C GLY A 680 -45.15 -13.95 -1.09
N PHE A 681 -44.21 -14.55 -1.83
CA PHE A 681 -44.42 -15.71 -2.67
C PHE A 681 -44.94 -16.90 -1.85
N ASN A 682 -46.06 -17.50 -2.29
CA ASN A 682 -46.80 -18.52 -1.55
C ASN A 682 -47.34 -19.66 -2.44
N GLU A 683 -46.89 -19.74 -3.69
CA GLU A 683 -47.25 -20.83 -4.59
C GLU A 683 -46.54 -22.13 -4.19
N THR A 684 -47.08 -23.28 -4.60
CA THR A 684 -46.42 -24.58 -4.43
C THR A 684 -45.43 -24.80 -5.56
N SER A 685 -44.17 -24.96 -5.21
CA SER A 685 -43.07 -25.25 -6.12
C SER A 685 -42.74 -26.73 -6.10
N THR A 686 -42.62 -27.35 -7.27
CA THR A 686 -42.21 -28.75 -7.43
C THR A 686 -40.73 -28.81 -7.81
N PHE A 687 -39.98 -29.73 -7.18
CA PHE A 687 -38.55 -29.91 -7.43
C PHE A 687 -38.29 -31.02 -8.44
N SER A 688 -37.34 -30.79 -9.35
CA SER A 688 -36.88 -31.75 -10.36
C SER A 688 -35.41 -31.51 -10.68
N ALA A 689 -34.74 -32.50 -11.27
CA ALA A 689 -33.38 -32.34 -11.76
C ALA A 689 -33.19 -33.06 -13.10
N ASP A 690 -32.43 -32.44 -14.00
CA ASP A 690 -31.97 -33.07 -15.24
C ASP A 690 -30.67 -33.83 -14.95
N VAL A 691 -30.72 -35.17 -15.01
CA VAL A 691 -29.59 -36.06 -14.70
C VAL A 691 -29.17 -36.91 -15.92
N PRO A 692 -27.89 -37.35 -16.01
CA PRO A 692 -27.41 -38.21 -17.09
C PRO A 692 -28.18 -39.53 -17.20
N VAL A 693 -28.20 -40.11 -18.40
CA VAL A 693 -28.83 -41.42 -18.64
C VAL A 693 -28.14 -42.49 -17.80
N GLY A 694 -28.88 -43.12 -16.88
CA GLY A 694 -28.38 -44.15 -15.97
C GLY A 694 -28.46 -43.73 -14.50
N MET A 695 -28.42 -42.43 -14.23
CA MET A 695 -28.61 -41.85 -12.90
C MET A 695 -30.09 -41.50 -12.66
N SER A 696 -30.49 -41.41 -11.38
CA SER A 696 -31.83 -40.94 -10.99
C SER A 696 -31.74 -39.94 -9.85
N ALA A 697 -32.56 -38.89 -9.91
CA ALA A 697 -32.74 -37.89 -8.85
C ALA A 697 -34.06 -38.10 -8.08
N VAL A 698 -34.01 -38.07 -6.76
CA VAL A 698 -35.19 -38.14 -5.88
C VAL A 698 -35.12 -37.02 -4.85
N PHE A 699 -36.21 -36.25 -4.70
CA PHE A 699 -36.31 -35.15 -3.75
C PHE A 699 -37.13 -35.53 -2.51
N SER A 700 -36.72 -35.07 -1.33
CA SER A 700 -37.46 -35.23 -0.09
C SER A 700 -37.45 -33.92 0.71
N PRO A 701 -38.59 -33.19 0.79
CA PRO A 701 -39.86 -33.41 0.08
C PRO A 701 -39.77 -33.10 -1.43
N ILE A 702 -40.70 -33.63 -2.24
CA ILE A 702 -40.76 -33.38 -3.70
C ILE A 702 -41.30 -32.00 -4.11
N GLN A 703 -41.96 -31.30 -3.19
CA GLN A 703 -42.56 -29.98 -3.41
C GLN A 703 -42.71 -29.24 -2.08
N SER A 704 -42.70 -27.91 -2.10
CA SER A 704 -43.00 -27.07 -0.94
C SER A 704 -43.64 -25.74 -1.33
N ASN A 705 -44.37 -25.13 -0.41
CA ASN A 705 -44.84 -23.75 -0.48
C ASN A 705 -44.49 -22.95 0.79
N THR A 706 -43.68 -23.54 1.67
CA THR A 706 -43.30 -22.97 2.96
C THR A 706 -41.87 -22.44 2.87
N ASN A 707 -41.67 -21.19 3.24
CA ASN A 707 -40.33 -20.59 3.28
C ASN A 707 -39.40 -21.38 4.22
N ASN A 708 -38.12 -21.46 3.86
CA ASN A 708 -37.05 -22.11 4.61
C ASN A 708 -37.32 -23.60 4.86
N THR A 709 -37.74 -24.32 3.81
CA THR A 709 -37.95 -25.78 3.84
C THR A 709 -36.64 -26.48 3.47
N PRO A 710 -36.06 -27.32 4.35
CA PRO A 710 -34.95 -28.20 3.99
C PRO A 710 -35.40 -29.26 2.98
N VAL A 711 -34.59 -29.49 1.95
CA VAL A 711 -34.85 -30.46 0.87
C VAL A 711 -33.59 -31.28 0.62
N ASP A 712 -33.72 -32.60 0.60
CA ASP A 712 -32.64 -33.50 0.20
C ASP A 712 -32.83 -33.94 -1.27
N LEU A 713 -31.82 -33.71 -2.11
CA LEU A 713 -31.68 -34.31 -3.44
C LEU A 713 -30.80 -35.56 -3.34
N THR A 714 -31.37 -36.74 -3.53
CA THR A 714 -30.61 -38.00 -3.62
C THR A 714 -30.37 -38.38 -5.08
N LEU A 715 -29.10 -38.47 -5.46
CA LEU A 715 -28.63 -39.00 -6.74
C LEU A 715 -28.19 -40.46 -6.56
N SER A 716 -28.86 -41.38 -7.27
CA SER A 716 -28.55 -42.82 -7.25
C SER A 716 -28.14 -43.33 -8.63
N GLY A 717 -27.43 -44.46 -8.66
CA GLY A 717 -26.98 -45.08 -9.92
C GLY A 717 -25.70 -44.48 -10.50
N THR A 718 -24.82 -43.96 -9.64
CA THR A 718 -23.51 -43.37 -10.01
C THR A 718 -22.65 -44.34 -10.80
N ASN A 719 -22.70 -45.64 -10.52
CA ASN A 719 -21.96 -46.67 -11.26
C ASN A 719 -22.51 -46.99 -12.67
N ALA A 720 -23.59 -46.35 -13.09
CA ALA A 720 -24.16 -46.51 -14.43
C ALA A 720 -23.65 -45.43 -15.41
N VAL A 721 -22.94 -44.42 -14.92
CA VAL A 721 -22.24 -43.41 -15.72
C VAL A 721 -20.73 -43.69 -15.68
N ALA A 722 -19.94 -42.99 -16.50
CA ALA A 722 -18.49 -43.13 -16.46
C ALA A 722 -17.92 -42.13 -15.44
N PRO A 723 -16.71 -42.32 -14.91
CA PRO A 723 -16.06 -41.30 -14.12
C PRO A 723 -15.89 -40.01 -14.91
N GLY A 724 -16.11 -38.88 -14.25
CA GLY A 724 -16.00 -37.54 -14.81
C GLY A 724 -17.04 -36.58 -14.25
N GLU A 725 -17.00 -35.37 -14.81
CA GLU A 725 -17.81 -34.25 -14.38
C GLU A 725 -19.18 -34.22 -15.09
N TYR A 726 -20.24 -34.02 -14.32
CA TYR A 726 -21.62 -33.94 -14.81
C TYR A 726 -22.33 -32.70 -14.27
N VAL A 727 -22.88 -31.87 -15.16
CA VAL A 727 -23.75 -30.76 -14.77
C VAL A 727 -25.18 -31.28 -14.57
N ILE A 728 -25.74 -31.04 -13.38
CA ILE A 728 -27.08 -31.40 -12.94
C ILE A 728 -27.88 -30.13 -12.71
N THR A 729 -28.84 -29.84 -13.59
CA THR A 729 -29.72 -28.66 -13.43
C THR A 729 -30.85 -29.00 -12.48
N VAL A 730 -30.85 -28.41 -11.29
CA VAL A 730 -31.94 -28.50 -10.31
C VAL A 730 -32.94 -27.38 -10.56
N ARG A 731 -34.22 -27.75 -10.71
CA ARG A 731 -35.31 -26.82 -11.01
C ARG A 731 -36.38 -26.84 -9.93
N SER A 732 -36.80 -25.64 -9.53
CA SER A 732 -38.02 -25.36 -8.77
C SER A 732 -39.04 -24.68 -9.66
N GLU A 733 -40.19 -25.32 -9.90
CA GLU A 733 -41.23 -24.84 -10.81
C GLU A 733 -42.57 -24.62 -10.08
N SER A 734 -43.11 -23.40 -10.17
CA SER A 734 -44.46 -23.02 -9.73
C SER A 734 -45.33 -22.57 -10.92
N ALA A 735 -46.51 -22.00 -10.67
CA ALA A 735 -47.37 -21.50 -11.74
C ALA A 735 -46.87 -20.19 -12.37
N SER A 736 -46.17 -19.35 -11.59
CA SER A 736 -45.67 -18.04 -12.02
C SER A 736 -44.15 -17.93 -12.10
N GLN A 737 -43.40 -18.81 -11.41
CA GLN A 737 -41.95 -18.71 -11.28
C GLN A 737 -41.27 -20.04 -11.59
N THR A 738 -40.13 -19.96 -12.28
CA THR A 738 -39.20 -21.08 -12.45
C THR A 738 -37.82 -20.60 -12.04
N THR A 739 -37.15 -21.36 -11.18
CA THR A 739 -35.78 -21.09 -10.71
C THR A 739 -34.94 -22.32 -10.95
N GLU A 740 -33.74 -22.11 -11.48
CA GLU A 740 -32.79 -23.16 -11.84
C GLU A 740 -31.44 -22.87 -11.18
N VAL A 741 -30.78 -23.92 -10.70
CA VAL A 741 -29.40 -23.89 -10.23
C VAL A 741 -28.69 -25.08 -10.85
N ASP A 742 -27.57 -24.82 -11.51
CA ASP A 742 -26.70 -25.86 -12.05
C ASP A 742 -25.72 -26.30 -10.97
N LEU A 743 -25.63 -27.62 -10.75
CA LEU A 743 -24.67 -28.24 -9.85
C LEU A 743 -23.70 -29.11 -10.64
N THR A 744 -22.42 -29.04 -10.31
CA THR A 744 -21.39 -29.92 -10.84
C THR A 744 -21.26 -31.13 -9.93
N VAL A 745 -21.39 -32.34 -10.50
CA VAL A 745 -21.21 -33.61 -9.79
C VAL A 745 -20.05 -34.37 -10.41
N ASN A 746 -18.94 -34.49 -9.68
CA ASN A 746 -17.78 -35.26 -10.08
C ASN A 746 -17.95 -36.72 -9.62
N VAL A 747 -18.20 -37.61 -10.58
CA VAL A 747 -18.31 -39.05 -10.31
C VAL A 747 -16.93 -39.67 -10.43
N GLN A 748 -16.45 -40.26 -9.35
CA GLN A 748 -15.09 -40.79 -9.24
C GLN A 748 -15.09 -42.30 -8.96
N ASN A 749 -13.95 -42.95 -9.24
CA ASN A 749 -13.72 -44.33 -8.84
C ASN A 749 -12.26 -44.60 -8.43
N THR A 750 -11.92 -45.87 -8.21
CA THR A 750 -10.58 -46.32 -7.76
C THR A 750 -9.62 -46.66 -8.90
N THR A 751 -9.98 -46.37 -10.16
CA THR A 751 -9.21 -46.74 -11.34
C THR A 751 -8.57 -45.50 -11.96
N PHE A 752 -7.25 -45.38 -11.81
CA PHE A 752 -6.47 -44.27 -12.36
C PHE A 752 -5.72 -44.69 -13.62
N SER A 753 -5.56 -43.76 -14.55
CA SER A 753 -4.59 -43.88 -15.63
C SER A 753 -3.17 -43.55 -15.15
N ASN A 754 -2.14 -44.03 -15.85
CA ASN A 754 -0.76 -43.69 -15.50
C ASN A 754 -0.50 -42.21 -15.82
N VAL A 755 -0.02 -41.45 -14.83
CA VAL A 755 0.37 -40.05 -15.00
C VAL A 755 1.59 -39.95 -15.91
N THR A 756 1.54 -39.00 -16.85
CA THR A 756 2.63 -38.70 -17.79
C THR A 756 3.36 -37.44 -17.35
N LEU A 757 4.66 -37.55 -17.11
CA LEU A 757 5.52 -36.44 -16.69
C LEU A 757 5.92 -35.57 -17.90
N ILE A 758 6.05 -34.26 -17.70
CA ILE A 758 6.32 -33.26 -18.76
C ILE A 758 7.66 -32.56 -18.53
N SER A 759 7.84 -31.90 -17.38
CA SER A 759 9.04 -31.11 -17.04
C SER A 759 9.44 -31.31 -15.58
N PRO A 760 10.73 -31.31 -15.20
CA PRO A 760 11.89 -31.42 -16.08
C PRO A 760 11.82 -32.68 -16.95
N SER A 761 12.22 -32.59 -18.22
CA SER A 761 12.17 -33.75 -19.14
C SER A 761 13.16 -34.83 -18.72
N ASP A 762 12.86 -36.11 -18.98
CA ASP A 762 13.73 -37.21 -18.59
C ASP A 762 15.15 -37.07 -19.16
N THR A 763 16.15 -37.25 -18.31
CA THR A 763 17.59 -37.08 -18.54
C THR A 763 18.03 -35.66 -18.92
N ALA A 764 17.24 -34.63 -18.60
CA ALA A 764 17.64 -33.24 -18.80
C ALA A 764 18.93 -32.90 -18.02
N THR A 765 19.79 -32.08 -18.61
CA THR A 765 20.99 -31.51 -17.98
C THR A 765 20.84 -30.01 -17.85
N ASP A 766 21.64 -29.39 -16.99
CA ASP A 766 21.66 -27.94 -16.77
C ASP A 766 20.27 -27.37 -16.43
N VAL A 767 19.48 -28.15 -15.66
CA VAL A 767 18.16 -27.72 -15.21
C VAL A 767 18.34 -26.69 -14.09
N SER A 768 17.63 -25.57 -14.20
CA SER A 768 17.65 -24.51 -13.19
C SER A 768 17.25 -25.04 -11.80
N LEU A 769 17.82 -24.47 -10.75
CA LEU A 769 17.42 -24.77 -9.37
C LEU A 769 16.00 -24.28 -9.07
N GLN A 770 15.46 -23.39 -9.91
CA GLN A 770 14.10 -22.85 -9.85
C GLN A 770 13.13 -23.55 -10.80
N THR A 771 13.44 -24.78 -11.23
CA THR A 771 12.59 -25.52 -12.17
C THR A 771 11.22 -25.87 -11.60
N GLU A 772 10.20 -25.82 -12.46
CA GLU A 772 8.86 -26.28 -12.15
C GLU A 772 8.61 -27.69 -12.70
N PHE A 773 8.11 -28.55 -11.83
CA PHE A 773 7.68 -29.90 -12.11
C PHE A 773 6.27 -29.86 -12.68
N ASN A 774 6.06 -30.44 -13.85
CA ASN A 774 4.80 -30.40 -14.57
C ASN A 774 4.42 -31.80 -15.06
N TRP A 775 3.15 -32.18 -14.93
CA TRP A 775 2.62 -33.43 -15.45
C TRP A 775 1.23 -33.26 -16.07
N GLN A 776 0.83 -34.24 -16.86
CA GLN A 776 -0.49 -34.27 -17.47
C GLN A 776 -1.56 -34.57 -16.39
N ILE A 777 -2.64 -33.79 -16.41
CA ILE A 777 -3.82 -34.00 -15.55
C ILE A 777 -4.40 -35.41 -15.76
N GLU A 778 -4.65 -36.10 -14.65
CA GLU A 778 -5.38 -37.36 -14.55
C GLU A 778 -6.85 -37.05 -14.20
N PRO A 779 -7.82 -37.32 -15.09
CA PRO A 779 -9.20 -36.83 -14.92
C PRO A 779 -9.97 -37.36 -13.71
N ASN A 780 -9.54 -38.47 -13.11
CA ASN A 780 -10.16 -39.07 -11.94
C ASN A 780 -9.36 -38.77 -10.66
N SER A 781 -8.41 -37.84 -10.71
CA SER A 781 -7.56 -37.43 -9.59
C SER A 781 -8.03 -36.12 -9.00
N GLY A 782 -8.15 -36.05 -7.67
CA GLY A 782 -8.37 -34.82 -6.92
C GLY A 782 -7.07 -34.19 -6.38
N SER A 783 -6.02 -34.99 -6.19
CA SER A 783 -4.68 -34.50 -5.84
C SER A 783 -3.58 -35.47 -6.27
N TYR A 784 -2.32 -35.07 -6.14
CA TYR A 784 -1.15 -35.83 -6.55
C TYR A 784 -0.10 -35.88 -5.45
N ASP A 785 0.45 -37.05 -5.18
CA ASP A 785 1.68 -37.16 -4.40
C ASP A 785 2.88 -36.99 -5.33
N ILE A 786 3.77 -36.05 -5.01
CA ILE A 786 5.07 -35.87 -5.66
C ILE A 786 6.18 -36.37 -4.74
N GLU A 787 7.16 -37.05 -5.31
CA GLU A 787 8.41 -37.39 -4.62
C GLU A 787 9.60 -36.97 -5.50
N ILE A 788 10.59 -36.33 -4.88
CA ILE A 788 11.88 -35.93 -5.46
C ILE A 788 12.99 -36.59 -4.63
N ALA A 789 13.90 -37.30 -5.28
CA ALA A 789 14.95 -38.11 -4.64
C ALA A 789 16.30 -37.97 -5.35
N THR A 790 17.39 -38.27 -4.64
CA THR A 790 18.75 -38.31 -5.23
C THR A 790 19.12 -39.68 -5.82
N ASP A 791 18.20 -40.67 -5.74
CA ASP A 791 18.39 -42.00 -6.29
C ASP A 791 17.13 -42.55 -6.96
N ALA A 792 17.33 -43.34 -8.02
CA ALA A 792 16.24 -43.95 -8.78
C ALA A 792 15.37 -44.95 -7.99
N GLY A 793 15.83 -45.41 -6.84
CA GLY A 793 15.09 -46.31 -5.95
C GLY A 793 14.15 -45.58 -4.99
N PHE A 794 14.21 -44.23 -4.93
CA PHE A 794 13.49 -43.41 -3.95
C PHE A 794 13.79 -43.84 -2.51
N THR A 795 15.06 -44.18 -2.23
CA THR A 795 15.51 -44.49 -0.86
C THR A 795 15.96 -43.26 -0.08
N ASN A 796 16.44 -42.24 -0.79
CA ASN A 796 16.87 -40.94 -0.27
C ASN A 796 15.97 -39.85 -0.89
N ILE A 797 14.74 -39.78 -0.39
CA ILE A 797 13.79 -38.72 -0.73
C ILE A 797 14.32 -37.41 -0.14
N VAL A 798 14.48 -36.42 -1.02
CA VAL A 798 14.80 -35.05 -0.64
C VAL A 798 13.53 -34.31 -0.28
N GLU A 799 12.46 -34.54 -1.04
CA GLU A 799 11.17 -33.88 -0.85
C GLU A 799 10.02 -34.82 -1.24
N ALA A 800 8.96 -34.81 -0.44
CA ALA A 800 7.71 -35.49 -0.74
C ALA A 800 6.55 -34.64 -0.25
N ASP A 801 5.57 -34.43 -1.13
CA ASP A 801 4.46 -33.51 -0.86
C ASP A 801 3.18 -33.95 -1.58
N ASN A 802 2.06 -33.34 -1.23
CA ASN A 802 0.78 -33.51 -1.90
C ASN A 802 0.25 -32.17 -2.40
N THR A 803 -0.13 -32.10 -3.68
CA THR A 803 -0.72 -30.91 -4.29
C THR A 803 -2.00 -31.27 -5.05
N VAL A 804 -2.97 -30.36 -5.06
CA VAL A 804 -4.20 -30.46 -5.87
C VAL A 804 -3.98 -30.02 -7.32
N LEU A 805 -2.86 -29.36 -7.59
CA LEU A 805 -2.48 -28.87 -8.92
C LEU A 805 -1.71 -29.93 -9.71
N ASN A 806 -1.52 -29.70 -11.01
CA ASN A 806 -0.71 -30.56 -11.89
C ASN A 806 0.72 -30.05 -12.11
N ASN A 807 1.16 -29.15 -11.24
CA ASN A 807 2.51 -28.59 -11.21
C ASN A 807 3.04 -28.51 -9.77
N TYR A 808 4.35 -28.32 -9.61
CA TYR A 808 5.01 -28.16 -8.32
C TYR A 808 6.36 -27.45 -8.45
N LYS A 809 6.72 -26.56 -7.52
CA LYS A 809 8.08 -25.97 -7.42
C LYS A 809 8.71 -26.31 -6.09
N THR A 810 10.03 -26.52 -6.08
CA THR A 810 10.84 -26.81 -4.88
C THR A 810 12.02 -25.86 -4.79
N ASN A 811 12.42 -25.53 -3.56
CA ASN A 811 13.63 -24.76 -3.25
C ASN A 811 14.77 -25.65 -2.70
N SER A 812 14.60 -26.97 -2.69
CA SER A 812 15.52 -27.93 -2.06
C SER A 812 16.55 -28.51 -3.03
N LEU A 813 16.61 -27.99 -4.26
CA LEU A 813 17.55 -28.46 -5.28
C LEU A 813 18.95 -27.90 -5.03
N LEU A 814 19.94 -28.78 -5.05
CA LEU A 814 21.36 -28.43 -4.96
C LEU A 814 21.97 -28.35 -6.37
N PRO A 815 23.01 -27.51 -6.59
CA PRO A 815 23.71 -27.42 -7.87
C PRO A 815 24.45 -28.71 -8.23
N ASP A 816 24.67 -28.94 -9.52
CA ASP A 816 25.36 -30.10 -10.11
C ASP A 816 24.98 -31.45 -9.47
N THR A 817 23.68 -31.64 -9.23
CA THR A 817 23.13 -32.80 -8.52
C THR A 817 22.15 -33.56 -9.41
N ASN A 818 22.18 -34.89 -9.33
CA ASN A 818 21.25 -35.74 -10.08
C ASN A 818 20.02 -36.03 -9.22
N TYR A 819 18.84 -35.75 -9.76
CA TYR A 819 17.55 -35.97 -9.13
C TYR A 819 16.67 -36.91 -9.95
N PHE A 820 15.75 -37.56 -9.25
CA PHE A 820 14.70 -38.43 -9.77
C PHE A 820 13.38 -37.98 -9.18
N TRP A 821 12.33 -37.92 -10.00
CA TRP A 821 11.01 -37.52 -9.52
C TRP A 821 9.90 -38.36 -10.12
N ARG A 822 8.81 -38.52 -9.37
CA ARG A 822 7.63 -39.30 -9.78
C ARG A 822 6.36 -38.76 -9.16
N ILE A 823 5.23 -39.06 -9.80
CA ILE A 823 3.90 -38.59 -9.40
C ILE A 823 2.95 -39.77 -9.21
N ARG A 824 2.11 -39.74 -8.18
CA ARG A 824 0.99 -40.68 -7.97
C ARG A 824 -0.33 -39.92 -7.84
N PRO A 825 -1.34 -40.20 -8.68
CA PRO A 825 -2.66 -39.57 -8.56
C PRO A 825 -3.45 -40.17 -7.39
N GLN A 826 -4.31 -39.38 -6.77
CA GLN A 826 -5.25 -39.82 -5.74
C GLN A 826 -6.55 -39.00 -5.75
N ASN A 827 -7.60 -39.58 -5.20
CA ASN A 827 -8.90 -38.95 -4.96
C ASN A 827 -9.52 -39.51 -3.66
N ASP A 828 -10.72 -39.06 -3.32
CA ASP A 828 -11.43 -39.50 -2.11
C ASP A 828 -11.77 -41.01 -2.10
N CYS A 829 -11.79 -41.65 -3.28
CA CYS A 829 -12.10 -43.05 -3.43
C CYS A 829 -10.86 -43.96 -3.26
N GLY A 830 -9.66 -43.47 -3.54
CA GLY A 830 -8.42 -44.23 -3.42
C GLY A 830 -7.22 -43.58 -4.10
N GLN A 831 -6.14 -44.37 -4.25
CA GLN A 831 -4.86 -43.91 -4.79
C GLN A 831 -4.43 -44.77 -5.98
N GLY A 832 -3.79 -44.14 -6.97
CA GLY A 832 -3.20 -44.80 -8.12
C GLY A 832 -1.82 -45.40 -7.84
N SER A 833 -1.08 -45.69 -8.92
CA SER A 833 0.33 -46.09 -8.84
C SER A 833 1.24 -44.91 -9.21
N PHE A 834 2.46 -44.88 -8.66
CA PHE A 834 3.47 -43.92 -9.11
C PHE A 834 3.79 -44.09 -10.60
N SER A 835 4.02 -42.96 -11.26
CA SER A 835 4.53 -42.90 -12.63
C SER A 835 5.91 -43.56 -12.74
N SER A 836 6.34 -43.83 -13.98
CA SER A 836 7.75 -44.12 -14.22
C SER A 836 8.55 -42.86 -13.92
N PRO A 837 9.62 -42.93 -13.11
CA PRO A 837 10.33 -41.73 -12.68
C PRO A 837 11.10 -41.11 -13.84
N PHE A 838 11.12 -39.78 -13.88
CA PHE A 838 12.04 -39.02 -14.73
C PHE A 838 13.28 -38.66 -13.92
N SER A 839 14.41 -38.53 -14.60
CA SER A 839 15.67 -38.07 -14.02
C SER A 839 16.11 -36.74 -14.62
N PHE A 840 16.86 -35.93 -13.87
CA PHE A 840 17.50 -34.73 -14.41
C PHE A 840 18.72 -34.34 -13.58
N ASN A 841 19.58 -33.50 -14.13
CA ASN A 841 20.74 -32.93 -13.46
C ASN A 841 20.62 -31.41 -13.43
N THR A 842 20.84 -30.84 -12.25
CA THR A 842 20.78 -29.40 -12.03
C THR A 842 22.03 -28.71 -12.56
N ILE A 843 21.87 -27.45 -12.96
CA ILE A 843 22.96 -26.59 -13.44
C ILE A 843 24.00 -26.35 -12.34
N ASN A 844 25.25 -26.13 -12.75
CA ASN A 844 26.32 -25.71 -11.84
C ASN A 844 26.10 -24.24 -11.40
N VAL A 845 26.59 -23.88 -10.22
CA VAL A 845 26.58 -22.50 -9.71
C VAL A 845 28.01 -22.04 -9.52
N ASN A 846 28.37 -20.90 -10.12
CA ASN A 846 29.69 -20.29 -9.97
C ASN A 846 29.56 -18.90 -9.37
N CYS A 847 30.60 -18.45 -8.67
CA CYS A 847 30.60 -17.17 -7.98
C CYS A 847 31.67 -16.23 -8.53
N GLN A 848 31.31 -14.95 -8.65
CA GLN A 848 32.21 -13.87 -9.04
C GLN A 848 32.12 -12.74 -8.01
N ASN A 849 33.27 -12.28 -7.52
CA ASN A 849 33.36 -11.11 -6.63
C ASN A 849 33.76 -9.87 -7.44
N LYS A 850 32.98 -8.79 -7.30
CA LYS A 850 33.28 -7.46 -7.86
C LYS A 850 33.35 -6.44 -6.74
N GLU A 851 34.37 -5.57 -6.78
CA GLU A 851 34.55 -4.49 -5.81
C GLU A 851 34.36 -3.13 -6.47
N THR A 852 33.89 -2.15 -5.71
CA THR A 852 33.78 -0.78 -6.20
C THR A 852 35.15 -0.08 -6.22
N SER A 853 35.43 0.70 -7.27
CA SER A 853 36.66 1.50 -7.38
C SER A 853 36.54 2.90 -6.77
N ASP A 854 35.32 3.34 -6.42
CA ASP A 854 35.02 4.71 -5.98
C ASP A 854 35.19 4.95 -4.47
N THR A 855 35.86 4.05 -3.75
CA THR A 855 36.07 4.15 -2.30
C THR A 855 37.42 4.78 -1.90
N PRO A 856 37.50 5.50 -0.77
CA PRO A 856 36.46 5.69 0.24
C PRO A 856 35.47 6.82 -0.10
N ILE A 857 34.17 6.57 0.14
CA ILE A 857 33.08 7.55 -0.07
C ILE A 857 32.76 8.20 1.28
N SER A 858 32.85 9.53 1.37
CA SER A 858 32.59 10.26 2.62
C SER A 858 31.09 10.38 2.90
N ILE A 859 30.69 10.12 4.15
CA ILE A 859 29.35 10.34 4.69
C ILE A 859 29.39 11.64 5.49
N SER A 860 28.56 12.61 5.11
CA SER A 860 28.60 13.98 5.63
C SER A 860 28.02 14.06 7.03
N SER A 861 28.74 14.71 7.95
CA SER A 861 28.21 14.99 9.29
C SER A 861 27.26 16.18 9.38
N ALA A 862 26.91 16.77 8.23
CA ALA A 862 26.04 17.92 8.13
C ALA A 862 24.66 17.52 7.60
N GLY A 863 23.68 17.44 8.51
CA GLY A 863 22.32 17.03 8.16
C GLY A 863 22.22 15.52 7.90
N VAL A 864 21.05 15.08 7.44
CA VAL A 864 20.89 13.72 6.91
C VAL A 864 21.59 13.60 5.56
N SER A 865 22.22 12.46 5.28
CA SER A 865 22.96 12.25 4.03
C SER A 865 22.65 10.89 3.39
N THR A 866 22.88 10.77 2.09
CA THR A 866 22.69 9.52 1.35
C THR A 866 23.83 9.37 0.37
N GLN A 867 24.59 8.30 0.53
CA GLN A 867 25.74 7.95 -0.29
C GLN A 867 25.46 6.63 -0.99
N THR A 868 25.96 6.49 -2.21
CA THR A 868 25.81 5.27 -3.00
C THR A 868 27.17 4.77 -3.47
N ALA A 869 27.37 3.46 -3.47
CA ALA A 869 28.50 2.79 -4.11
C ALA A 869 27.94 1.76 -5.10
N THR A 870 28.55 1.63 -6.27
CA THR A 870 28.04 0.72 -7.32
C THR A 870 29.09 -0.30 -7.74
N VAL A 871 28.59 -1.46 -8.18
CA VAL A 871 29.36 -2.50 -8.87
C VAL A 871 28.59 -2.92 -10.13
N GLN A 872 29.32 -3.21 -11.20
CA GLN A 872 28.76 -3.54 -12.51
C GLN A 872 29.07 -4.99 -12.86
N PHE A 873 28.05 -5.72 -13.30
CA PHE A 873 28.18 -7.06 -13.88
C PHE A 873 27.75 -7.01 -15.35
N ILE A 874 28.57 -7.59 -16.23
CA ILE A 874 28.33 -7.62 -17.67
C ILE A 874 27.80 -8.97 -18.16
N ASP A 875 27.93 -10.01 -17.35
CA ASP A 875 27.26 -11.30 -17.56
C ASP A 875 25.79 -11.23 -17.18
N ASP A 876 24.94 -11.92 -17.94
CA ASP A 876 23.50 -12.03 -17.72
C ASP A 876 23.14 -13.47 -17.34
N LEU A 877 23.40 -13.80 -16.07
CA LEU A 877 23.13 -15.11 -15.48
C LEU A 877 22.07 -15.00 -14.38
N PRO A 878 21.25 -16.03 -14.12
CA PRO A 878 20.31 -16.03 -13.00
C PRO A 878 21.05 -16.11 -11.66
N VAL A 879 20.79 -15.18 -10.74
CA VAL A 879 21.35 -15.17 -9.39
C VAL A 879 20.89 -16.42 -8.62
N ALA A 880 21.83 -17.12 -7.99
CA ALA A 880 21.58 -18.22 -7.07
C ALA A 880 21.80 -17.81 -5.60
N ASP A 881 22.81 -16.98 -5.34
CA ASP A 881 23.18 -16.52 -4.01
C ASP A 881 23.98 -15.21 -4.05
N ILE A 882 23.93 -14.40 -2.98
CA ILE A 882 24.62 -13.10 -2.89
C ILE A 882 25.23 -12.90 -1.51
N ASN A 883 26.51 -12.50 -1.48
CA ASN A 883 27.21 -12.05 -0.28
C ASN A 883 27.67 -10.59 -0.42
N VAL A 884 27.35 -9.75 0.57
CA VAL A 884 27.72 -8.33 0.57
C VAL A 884 28.84 -8.06 1.56
N ASN A 885 30.03 -7.72 1.09
CA ASN A 885 31.16 -7.36 1.94
C ASN A 885 31.20 -5.84 2.13
N LEU A 886 31.15 -5.38 3.38
CA LEU A 886 31.12 -3.95 3.72
C LEU A 886 32.09 -3.61 4.86
N ILE A 887 32.99 -2.68 4.58
CA ILE A 887 33.77 -1.98 5.59
C ILE A 887 33.32 -0.52 5.60
N LEU A 888 32.76 -0.07 6.72
CA LEU A 888 32.20 1.26 6.86
C LEU A 888 32.60 1.84 8.22
N ASN A 889 33.18 3.03 8.19
CA ASN A 889 33.48 3.79 9.41
C ASN A 889 32.35 4.79 9.67
N HIS A 890 31.73 4.73 10.84
CA HIS A 890 30.73 5.71 11.28
C HIS A 890 30.74 5.80 12.79
N THR A 891 30.63 7.02 13.30
CA THR A 891 30.46 7.25 14.74
C THR A 891 28.98 7.30 15.04
N PHE A 892 28.38 6.11 15.26
CA PHE A 892 26.96 5.80 15.55
C PHE A 892 26.32 5.03 14.38
N VAL A 893 26.36 3.70 14.47
CA VAL A 893 25.75 2.81 13.46
C VAL A 893 24.22 2.84 13.54
N GLY A 894 23.66 3.24 14.69
CA GLY A 894 22.23 3.39 14.92
C GLY A 894 21.56 4.47 14.08
N ASP A 895 22.32 5.33 13.38
CA ASP A 895 21.78 6.35 12.48
C ASP A 895 21.70 5.86 11.02
N LEU A 896 22.29 4.70 10.72
CA LEU A 896 22.44 4.20 9.37
C LEU A 896 21.28 3.30 8.93
N VAL A 897 20.84 3.51 7.69
CA VAL A 897 20.02 2.56 6.92
C VAL A 897 20.81 2.19 5.66
N ILE A 898 21.10 0.90 5.50
CA ILE A 898 21.96 0.38 4.44
C ILE A 898 21.15 -0.62 3.61
N ASN A 899 21.05 -0.37 2.31
CA ASN A 899 20.31 -1.22 1.38
C ASN A 899 21.21 -1.69 0.24
N LEU A 900 21.00 -2.92 -0.24
CA LEU A 900 21.43 -3.37 -1.55
C LEU A 900 20.24 -3.25 -2.53
N ILE A 901 20.50 -2.74 -3.73
CA ILE A 901 19.52 -2.56 -4.79
C ILE A 901 20.03 -3.27 -6.05
N SER A 902 19.21 -4.17 -6.60
CA SER A 902 19.52 -4.87 -7.86
C SER A 902 19.25 -4.00 -9.10
N PRO A 903 19.75 -4.39 -10.29
CA PRO A 903 19.46 -3.71 -11.54
C PRO A 903 17.96 -3.63 -11.88
N LEU A 904 17.15 -4.57 -11.40
CA LEU A 904 15.68 -4.57 -11.55
C LEU A 904 14.97 -3.65 -10.55
N GLY A 905 15.68 -3.14 -9.55
CA GLY A 905 15.15 -2.24 -8.52
C GLY A 905 14.69 -2.94 -7.24
N THR A 906 14.85 -4.26 -7.12
CA THR A 906 14.61 -4.98 -5.87
C THR A 906 15.55 -4.43 -4.79
N LYS A 907 15.00 -4.12 -3.61
CA LYS A 907 15.72 -3.47 -2.51
C LYS A 907 15.67 -4.36 -1.28
N VAL A 908 16.85 -4.70 -0.74
CA VAL A 908 17.00 -5.46 0.51
C VAL A 908 17.78 -4.63 1.52
N ALA A 909 17.23 -4.47 2.73
CA ALA A 909 17.90 -3.77 3.81
C ALA A 909 18.93 -4.69 4.48
N LEU A 910 20.21 -4.33 4.41
CA LEU A 910 21.27 -5.04 5.14
C LEU A 910 21.24 -4.69 6.63
N LEU A 911 20.96 -3.41 6.92
CA LEU A 911 20.93 -2.84 8.26
C LEU A 911 19.95 -1.66 8.32
N ALA A 912 19.24 -1.48 9.43
CA ALA A 912 18.46 -0.26 9.66
C ALA A 912 18.41 0.10 11.15
N ASN A 913 18.94 1.28 11.49
CA ASN A 913 18.93 1.88 12.82
C ASN A 913 19.43 0.94 13.93
N THR A 914 20.42 0.10 13.62
CA THR A 914 20.86 -1.00 14.50
C THR A 914 22.08 -0.60 15.32
N CYS A 915 22.25 -1.19 16.51
CA CYS A 915 23.41 -1.00 17.39
C CYS A 915 23.63 0.38 18.02
N GLY A 916 22.69 1.34 17.86
CA GLY A 916 22.69 2.60 18.62
C GLY A 916 23.97 3.43 18.47
N ASP A 917 24.54 3.89 19.59
CA ASP A 917 25.72 4.78 19.65
C ASP A 917 27.08 4.08 19.41
N LEU A 918 27.06 2.81 19.00
CA LEU A 918 28.27 2.02 18.76
C LEU A 918 28.82 2.27 17.34
N ASN A 919 30.11 1.97 17.12
CA ASN A 919 30.86 2.47 15.97
C ASN A 919 31.29 1.36 14.99
N ASN A 920 31.29 1.72 13.70
CA ASN A 920 31.87 1.00 12.56
C ASN A 920 31.29 -0.39 12.24
N ILE A 921 31.38 -0.77 10.96
CA ILE A 921 30.98 -2.07 10.41
C ILE A 921 32.17 -2.66 9.65
N ASN A 922 32.43 -3.95 9.84
CA ASN A 922 33.36 -4.74 9.05
C ASN A 922 32.82 -6.17 8.90
N ALA A 923 31.83 -6.34 8.03
CA ALA A 923 31.01 -7.53 7.98
C ALA A 923 30.75 -7.99 6.54
N THR A 924 30.47 -9.28 6.42
CA THR A 924 29.90 -9.90 5.22
C THR A 924 28.45 -10.19 5.53
N PHE A 925 27.51 -9.61 4.80
CA PHE A 925 26.09 -9.93 4.91
C PHE A 925 25.77 -11.11 4.01
N ASP A 926 25.17 -12.14 4.60
CA ASP A 926 24.88 -13.46 4.00
C ASP A 926 23.66 -14.03 4.75
N ASP A 927 22.67 -14.59 4.06
CA ASP A 927 21.47 -15.16 4.67
C ASP A 927 21.76 -16.36 5.60
N ASP A 928 22.85 -17.07 5.36
CA ASP A 928 23.37 -18.17 6.20
C ASP A 928 24.29 -17.67 7.34
N GLY A 929 24.45 -16.35 7.47
CA GLY A 929 25.24 -15.69 8.49
C GLY A 929 24.65 -15.81 9.91
N ALA A 930 25.45 -15.44 10.92
CA ALA A 930 24.97 -15.38 12.30
C ALA A 930 24.12 -14.11 12.55
N GLU A 931 23.16 -14.18 13.46
CA GLU A 931 22.40 -13.00 13.90
C GLU A 931 23.32 -11.81 14.28
N ILE A 932 22.91 -10.59 13.94
CA ILE A 932 23.68 -9.38 14.23
C ILE A 932 23.77 -9.20 15.75
N VAL A 933 24.99 -9.30 16.30
CA VAL A 933 25.27 -9.03 17.71
C VAL A 933 26.05 -7.74 17.84
N CYS A 934 25.41 -6.71 18.41
CA CYS A 934 26.01 -5.39 18.65
C CYS A 934 27.07 -5.42 19.76
N SER A 935 28.31 -5.80 19.44
CA SER A 935 29.40 -5.86 20.42
C SER A 935 30.78 -5.57 19.81
N GLY A 936 31.64 -4.89 20.58
CA GLY A 936 33.01 -4.59 20.14
C GLY A 936 33.12 -3.31 19.29
N ASN A 937 34.21 -3.21 18.55
CA ASN A 937 34.50 -2.14 17.58
C ASN A 937 35.48 -2.68 16.52
N PRO A 938 35.06 -2.89 15.25
CA PRO A 938 33.73 -2.61 14.68
C PRO A 938 32.58 -3.30 15.43
N VAL A 939 31.43 -2.63 15.56
CA VAL A 939 30.31 -3.15 16.34
C VAL A 939 29.63 -4.34 15.65
N ILE A 940 29.69 -4.38 14.33
CA ILE A 940 29.23 -5.52 13.52
C ILE A 940 30.44 -6.05 12.78
N SER A 941 30.71 -7.35 12.95
CA SER A 941 31.87 -7.99 12.36
C SER A 941 31.66 -9.47 12.04
N GLY A 942 32.37 -9.96 11.01
CA GLY A 942 32.26 -11.35 10.54
C GLY A 942 31.11 -11.53 9.55
N THR A 943 30.74 -12.79 9.28
CA THR A 943 29.58 -13.11 8.43
C THR A 943 28.31 -13.04 9.28
N VAL A 944 27.40 -12.13 8.93
CA VAL A 944 26.18 -11.84 9.68
C VAL A 944 24.96 -11.86 8.78
N LYS A 945 23.82 -12.25 9.34
CA LYS A 945 22.55 -12.23 8.64
C LYS A 945 22.05 -10.79 8.46
N PRO A 946 21.72 -10.35 7.25
CA PRO A 946 21.12 -9.03 7.03
C PRO A 946 19.71 -8.92 7.64
N VAL A 947 19.22 -7.68 7.82
CA VAL A 947 17.86 -7.43 8.35
C VAL A 947 16.77 -7.90 7.38
N GLY A 948 16.95 -7.68 6.08
CA GLY A 948 16.17 -8.27 5.01
C GLY A 948 16.91 -9.44 4.37
N ASP A 949 16.19 -10.27 3.63
CA ASP A 949 16.68 -11.53 3.06
C ASP A 949 17.24 -11.34 1.64
N LEU A 950 18.49 -11.72 1.41
CA LEU A 950 19.17 -11.61 0.11
C LEU A 950 18.63 -12.62 -0.91
N SER A 951 17.97 -13.70 -0.47
CA SER A 951 17.32 -14.65 -1.36
C SER A 951 16.19 -14.02 -2.19
N ALA A 952 15.74 -12.81 -1.84
CA ALA A 952 14.84 -11.99 -2.66
C ALA A 952 15.41 -11.68 -4.07
N PHE A 953 16.73 -11.81 -4.27
CA PHE A 953 17.38 -11.64 -5.58
C PHE A 953 17.47 -12.93 -6.40
N ARG A 954 17.12 -14.10 -5.85
CA ARG A 954 17.25 -15.39 -6.57
C ARG A 954 16.44 -15.38 -7.86
N GLY A 955 17.07 -15.83 -8.95
CA GLY A 955 16.51 -15.85 -10.29
C GLY A 955 16.57 -14.51 -11.05
N GLU A 956 16.91 -13.39 -10.38
CA GLU A 956 17.14 -12.11 -11.08
C GLU A 956 18.40 -12.19 -11.96
N PRO A 957 18.47 -11.42 -13.08
CA PRO A 957 19.66 -11.34 -13.90
C PRO A 957 20.79 -10.63 -13.15
N THR A 958 22.02 -11.17 -13.23
CA THR A 958 23.21 -10.49 -12.72
C THR A 958 23.51 -9.19 -13.45
N PHE A 959 23.10 -9.08 -14.72
CA PHE A 959 23.48 -8.00 -15.62
C PHE A 959 23.02 -6.61 -15.16
N GLY A 960 23.96 -5.68 -15.08
CA GLY A 960 23.72 -4.26 -14.84
C GLY A 960 24.35 -3.73 -13.55
N GLU A 961 23.82 -2.59 -13.09
CA GLU A 961 24.33 -1.86 -11.93
C GLU A 961 23.68 -2.34 -10.63
N TRP A 962 24.50 -2.87 -9.73
CA TRP A 962 24.12 -3.13 -8.35
C TRP A 962 24.54 -1.96 -7.47
N THR A 963 23.62 -1.46 -6.65
CA THR A 963 23.84 -0.25 -5.85
C THR A 963 23.74 -0.54 -4.35
N LEU A 964 24.80 -0.25 -3.61
CA LEU A 964 24.76 -0.10 -2.16
C LEU A 964 24.32 1.33 -1.82
N GLU A 965 23.17 1.50 -1.19
CA GLU A 965 22.66 2.78 -0.68
C GLU A 965 22.91 2.84 0.84
N VAL A 966 23.70 3.82 1.29
CA VAL A 966 23.92 4.12 2.71
C VAL A 966 23.29 5.47 3.04
N ARG A 967 22.25 5.45 3.87
CA ARG A 967 21.61 6.66 4.41
C ARG A 967 22.03 6.87 5.85
N ASP A 968 22.49 8.07 6.14
CA ASP A 968 22.64 8.57 7.49
C ASP A 968 21.42 9.44 7.82
N THR A 969 20.62 8.97 8.77
CA THR A 969 19.30 9.52 9.09
C THR A 969 19.32 10.51 10.25
N ALA A 970 20.47 10.72 10.88
CA ALA A 970 20.65 11.68 11.96
C ALA A 970 21.72 12.73 11.62
N PRO A 971 21.61 13.97 12.13
CA PRO A 971 22.65 14.96 11.99
C PRO A 971 23.63 14.93 13.17
N GLY A 972 24.91 15.25 12.93
CA GLY A 972 25.86 15.62 14.00
C GLY A 972 27.16 14.82 14.02
N ASP A 973 27.16 13.68 13.37
CA ASP A 973 28.28 12.76 13.21
C ASP A 973 28.30 12.23 11.77
N GLY A 974 29.39 11.61 11.36
CA GLY A 974 29.55 11.17 9.99
C GLY A 974 30.62 10.11 9.86
N GLY A 975 30.96 9.78 8.63
CA GLY A 975 31.75 8.58 8.39
C GLY A 975 32.25 8.44 6.96
N SER A 976 32.52 7.20 6.56
CA SER A 976 32.87 6.86 5.19
C SER A 976 32.70 5.37 4.92
N ILE A 977 32.24 5.06 3.71
CA ILE A 977 32.30 3.72 3.13
C ILE A 977 33.76 3.49 2.74
N GLN A 978 34.43 2.53 3.39
CA GLN A 978 35.85 2.24 3.16
C GLN A 978 36.04 1.24 2.03
N SER A 979 35.18 0.22 1.95
CA SER A 979 35.14 -0.73 0.85
C SER A 979 33.74 -1.35 0.76
N PHE A 980 33.33 -1.67 -0.46
CA PHE A 980 32.12 -2.42 -0.77
C PHE A 980 32.46 -3.41 -1.89
N SER A 981 32.16 -4.69 -1.66
CA SER A 981 32.20 -5.69 -2.71
C SER A 981 30.97 -6.59 -2.66
N LEU A 982 30.65 -7.16 -3.81
CA LEU A 982 29.55 -8.08 -4.00
C LEU A 982 30.10 -9.37 -4.58
N GLU A 983 29.93 -10.47 -3.86
CA GLU A 983 30.13 -11.81 -4.38
C GLU A 983 28.76 -12.34 -4.81
N ILE A 984 28.55 -12.49 -6.11
CA ILE A 984 27.33 -13.06 -6.67
C ILE A 984 27.64 -14.46 -7.17
N CYS A 985 26.88 -15.44 -6.70
CA CYS A 985 26.82 -16.77 -7.29
C CYS A 985 25.64 -16.87 -8.25
N ALA A 986 25.86 -17.39 -9.45
CA ALA A 986 24.85 -17.47 -10.50
C ALA A 986 24.81 -18.86 -11.15
N GLU A 987 23.65 -19.23 -11.68
CA GLU A 987 23.44 -20.46 -12.44
C GLU A 987 24.18 -20.38 -13.80
N GLY A 988 25.21 -21.21 -13.99
CA GLY A 988 26.08 -21.20 -15.17
C GLY A 988 27.51 -20.74 -14.88
N GLU A 989 28.29 -20.52 -15.94
CA GLU A 989 29.70 -20.10 -15.87
C GLU A 989 29.82 -18.64 -16.32
N PHE A 990 30.50 -17.80 -15.52
CA PHE A 990 30.87 -16.44 -15.94
C PHE A 990 31.87 -16.48 -17.09
N ARG A 991 31.72 -15.58 -18.07
CA ARG A 991 32.64 -15.52 -19.21
C ARG A 991 33.96 -14.85 -18.79
N PRO A 992 35.11 -15.33 -19.29
CA PRO A 992 36.42 -14.73 -18.97
C PRO A 992 36.60 -13.38 -19.68
N ASP A 993 37.16 -12.41 -18.96
CA ASP A 993 37.58 -11.08 -19.44
C ASP A 993 38.83 -10.69 -18.60
N ASP A 994 39.99 -11.15 -19.05
CA ASP A 994 41.29 -11.08 -18.36
C ASP A 994 41.85 -9.64 -18.36
N ASP A 995 41.51 -8.80 -19.34
CA ASP A 995 42.01 -7.43 -19.45
C ASP A 995 41.01 -6.34 -19.01
N GLY A 996 39.75 -6.72 -18.80
CA GLY A 996 38.72 -5.88 -18.19
C GLY A 996 38.21 -4.78 -19.11
N ASP A 997 38.29 -4.97 -20.44
CA ASP A 997 37.85 -3.99 -21.42
C ASP A 997 36.34 -4.07 -21.75
N GLY A 998 35.65 -5.09 -21.21
CA GLY A 998 34.23 -5.34 -21.40
C GLY A 998 33.89 -6.23 -22.60
N VAL A 999 34.89 -6.84 -23.25
CA VAL A 999 34.75 -7.84 -24.30
C VAL A 999 35.36 -9.16 -23.82
N PHE A 1000 34.62 -10.27 -23.97
CA PHE A 1000 35.03 -11.55 -23.41
C PHE A 1000 36.13 -12.26 -24.24
N ASP A 1001 37.07 -12.91 -23.54
CA ASP A 1001 38.24 -13.63 -24.08
C ASP A 1001 37.92 -14.99 -24.70
N ASP A 1002 36.66 -15.34 -24.86
CA ASP A 1002 36.22 -16.62 -25.43
C ASP A 1002 36.14 -16.61 -26.97
N GLY A 1003 36.77 -15.60 -27.60
CA GLY A 1003 36.92 -15.45 -29.04
C GLY A 1003 36.32 -14.16 -29.60
N ASP A 1004 35.61 -13.38 -28.78
CA ASP A 1004 35.08 -12.07 -29.13
C ASP A 1004 36.19 -10.99 -29.03
N ASP A 1005 37.07 -11.06 -28.03
CA ASP A 1005 38.24 -10.18 -27.95
C ASP A 1005 39.39 -10.62 -28.89
N LEU A 1006 39.78 -9.70 -29.77
CA LEU A 1006 40.90 -9.86 -30.72
C LEU A 1006 42.16 -9.10 -30.26
N CYS A 1007 42.07 -8.32 -29.18
CA CYS A 1007 43.05 -7.35 -28.73
C CYS A 1007 43.54 -7.55 -27.27
N LEU A 1008 43.49 -8.77 -26.74
CA LEU A 1008 44.12 -9.28 -25.51
C LEU A 1008 45.17 -8.34 -24.88
N GLY A 1009 44.78 -7.63 -23.82
CA GLY A 1009 45.60 -6.72 -23.04
C GLY A 1009 45.32 -5.24 -23.32
N THR A 1010 44.12 -4.90 -23.79
CA THR A 1010 43.66 -3.52 -23.83
C THR A 1010 43.57 -2.97 -22.40
N PRO A 1011 44.18 -1.82 -22.09
CA PRO A 1011 44.10 -1.27 -20.73
C PRO A 1011 42.65 -0.95 -20.32
N GLU A 1012 42.26 -1.36 -19.12
CA GLU A 1012 40.98 -1.04 -18.49
C GLU A 1012 40.61 0.45 -18.63
N GLY A 1013 39.38 0.72 -19.07
CA GLY A 1013 38.83 2.08 -19.26
C GLY A 1013 39.13 2.73 -20.62
N VAL A 1014 39.82 2.04 -21.53
CA VAL A 1014 39.96 2.47 -22.93
C VAL A 1014 38.68 2.15 -23.70
N GLU A 1015 38.17 3.10 -24.49
CA GLU A 1015 37.03 2.84 -25.39
C GLU A 1015 37.46 1.82 -26.47
N VAL A 1016 36.84 0.65 -26.43
CA VAL A 1016 37.08 -0.45 -27.36
C VAL A 1016 35.92 -0.62 -28.34
N ASP A 1017 36.21 -1.22 -29.50
CA ASP A 1017 35.16 -1.71 -30.40
C ASP A 1017 34.61 -3.07 -29.94
N VAL A 1018 33.71 -3.66 -30.72
CA VAL A 1018 33.10 -4.98 -30.41
C VAL A 1018 34.09 -6.14 -30.39
N THR A 1019 35.37 -5.90 -30.72
CA THR A 1019 36.45 -6.88 -30.72
C THR A 1019 37.55 -6.58 -29.71
N GLY A 1020 37.27 -5.73 -28.70
CA GLY A 1020 38.20 -5.36 -27.64
C GLY A 1020 39.35 -4.46 -28.09
N CYS A 1021 39.29 -3.93 -29.32
CA CYS A 1021 40.39 -3.13 -29.88
C CYS A 1021 40.20 -1.63 -29.62
N PRO A 1022 41.26 -0.89 -29.17
CA PRO A 1022 41.17 0.54 -28.89
C PRO A 1022 40.71 1.38 -30.10
N VAL A 1023 39.66 2.18 -29.91
CA VAL A 1023 39.15 3.09 -30.94
C VAL A 1023 39.93 4.39 -30.95
N ASN A 1024 40.75 4.61 -31.99
CA ASN A 1024 41.56 5.81 -32.15
C ASN A 1024 40.84 6.88 -33.00
N ARG A 1025 40.41 7.99 -32.38
CA ARG A 1025 39.72 9.11 -33.05
C ARG A 1025 40.62 10.34 -33.19
N LEU A 1026 40.48 11.09 -34.28
CA LEU A 1026 41.14 12.40 -34.44
C LEU A 1026 40.43 13.47 -33.58
N PRO A 1027 41.15 14.46 -33.04
CA PRO A 1027 40.54 15.64 -32.44
C PRO A 1027 39.64 16.39 -33.42
N THR A 1028 38.56 17.00 -32.92
CA THR A 1028 37.54 17.67 -33.75
C THR A 1028 38.04 18.91 -34.49
N ASP A 1029 39.20 19.46 -34.11
CA ASP A 1029 39.83 20.65 -34.70
C ASP A 1029 41.02 20.33 -35.63
N ASN A 1030 41.19 19.07 -36.03
CA ASN A 1030 42.41 18.62 -36.70
C ASN A 1030 42.56 19.04 -38.19
N PHE A 1031 41.52 19.58 -38.85
CA PHE A 1031 41.60 20.08 -40.24
C PHE A 1031 40.62 21.23 -40.53
N LEU A 1032 41.00 22.13 -41.45
CA LEU A 1032 40.20 23.23 -42.00
C LEU A 1032 39.75 22.90 -43.43
N VAL A 1033 38.49 23.15 -43.78
CA VAL A 1033 37.95 22.96 -45.13
C VAL A 1033 37.42 24.28 -45.71
N GLU A 1034 37.93 24.69 -46.87
CA GLU A 1034 37.52 25.88 -47.62
C GLU A 1034 36.81 25.49 -48.93
N ILE A 1035 35.70 26.16 -49.26
CA ILE A 1035 34.83 25.81 -50.39
C ILE A 1035 34.60 27.05 -51.27
N ASN A 1036 34.82 26.92 -52.58
CA ASN A 1036 34.48 27.96 -53.57
C ASN A 1036 33.49 27.40 -54.60
N SER A 1037 32.32 28.04 -54.71
CA SER A 1037 31.22 27.69 -55.63
C SER A 1037 31.45 28.12 -57.08
N GLU A 1038 30.60 27.67 -58.02
CA GLU A 1038 30.74 27.97 -59.46
C GLU A 1038 30.56 29.45 -59.82
N SER A 1039 31.30 29.92 -60.82
CA SER A 1039 31.28 31.32 -61.27
C SER A 1039 30.06 31.71 -62.14
N CYS A 1040 29.50 30.77 -62.91
CA CYS A 1040 28.24 30.91 -63.66
C CYS A 1040 27.70 29.50 -63.95
N ARG A 1041 26.42 29.41 -64.29
CA ARG A 1041 25.67 28.15 -64.46
C ARG A 1041 26.34 27.15 -65.41
N ASN A 1042 26.59 25.93 -64.94
CA ASN A 1042 27.24 24.82 -65.65
C ASN A 1042 28.70 25.08 -66.10
N ASN A 1043 29.46 25.92 -65.40
CA ASN A 1043 30.89 26.11 -65.70
C ASN A 1043 31.77 25.01 -65.09
N ASN A 1044 31.29 24.33 -64.05
CA ASN A 1044 31.99 23.29 -63.30
C ASN A 1044 33.39 23.73 -62.84
N ASP A 1045 33.51 24.93 -62.26
CA ASP A 1045 34.78 25.50 -61.79
C ASP A 1045 34.88 25.62 -60.25
N GLY A 1046 34.02 24.92 -59.51
CA GLY A 1046 34.04 24.88 -58.05
C GLY A 1046 35.26 24.14 -57.48
N THR A 1047 35.67 24.49 -56.25
CA THR A 1047 36.82 23.88 -55.56
C THR A 1047 36.55 23.60 -54.08
N VAL A 1048 37.18 22.56 -53.52
CA VAL A 1048 37.20 22.24 -52.09
C VAL A 1048 38.66 21.98 -51.67
N GLU A 1049 39.18 22.78 -50.74
CA GLU A 1049 40.54 22.66 -50.20
C GLU A 1049 40.52 22.27 -48.72
N ILE A 1050 41.37 21.33 -48.32
CA ILE A 1050 41.46 20.76 -46.97
C ILE A 1050 42.88 20.99 -46.47
N THR A 1051 43.03 21.59 -45.30
CA THR A 1051 44.35 21.85 -44.67
C THR A 1051 44.38 21.23 -43.27
N PRO A 1052 45.23 20.22 -43.00
CA PRO A 1052 45.35 19.61 -41.68
C PRO A 1052 46.19 20.48 -40.73
N VAL A 1053 45.90 20.41 -39.43
CA VAL A 1053 46.65 21.12 -38.38
C VAL A 1053 47.95 20.38 -38.04
N ASN A 1054 47.92 19.04 -38.02
CA ASN A 1054 49.11 18.23 -37.79
C ASN A 1054 49.65 17.64 -39.10
N ALA A 1055 50.69 18.28 -39.66
CA ALA A 1055 51.37 17.85 -40.89
C ALA A 1055 52.26 16.60 -40.75
N SER A 1056 52.30 15.98 -39.56
CA SER A 1056 53.09 14.77 -39.28
C SER A 1056 52.34 13.48 -39.64
N LEU A 1057 51.02 13.56 -39.81
CA LEU A 1057 50.15 12.45 -40.23
C LEU A 1057 49.95 12.48 -41.74
N LEU A 1058 49.72 11.31 -42.34
CA LEU A 1058 49.28 11.19 -43.72
C LEU A 1058 47.75 11.09 -43.75
N TYR A 1059 47.09 12.00 -44.46
CA TYR A 1059 45.64 12.05 -44.60
C TYR A 1059 45.20 11.56 -45.98
N THR A 1060 44.02 10.93 -46.02
CA THR A 1060 43.31 10.59 -47.25
C THR A 1060 41.93 11.21 -47.17
N ALA A 1061 41.62 12.12 -48.10
CA ALA A 1061 40.29 12.69 -48.28
C ALA A 1061 39.59 12.06 -49.48
N VAL A 1062 38.30 11.77 -49.31
CA VAL A 1062 37.41 11.18 -50.30
C VAL A 1062 36.20 12.11 -50.44
N LEU A 1063 35.99 12.67 -51.63
CA LEU A 1063 34.87 13.55 -51.95
C LEU A 1063 33.91 12.84 -52.92
N ASP A 1064 32.70 12.55 -52.48
CA ASP A 1064 31.70 11.79 -53.23
C ASP A 1064 30.40 12.57 -53.44
N ASN A 1065 29.91 12.70 -54.68
CA ASN A 1065 28.60 13.30 -54.97
C ASN A 1065 27.48 12.26 -55.21
N GLY A 1066 27.72 10.99 -54.86
CA GLY A 1066 26.80 9.87 -55.06
C GLY A 1066 26.83 9.28 -56.47
N SER A 1067 27.57 9.90 -57.41
CA SER A 1067 27.74 9.40 -58.79
C SER A 1067 29.21 9.19 -59.18
N SER A 1068 30.12 9.92 -58.54
CA SER A 1068 31.57 9.82 -58.73
C SER A 1068 32.31 10.17 -57.46
N THR A 1069 33.33 9.38 -57.14
CA THR A 1069 34.20 9.56 -55.98
C THR A 1069 35.57 10.07 -56.40
N LEU A 1070 36.04 11.15 -55.79
CA LEU A 1070 37.37 11.73 -55.98
C LEU A 1070 38.20 11.52 -54.71
N ASN A 1071 39.45 11.10 -54.86
CA ASN A 1071 40.34 10.85 -53.72
C ASN A 1071 41.56 11.77 -53.77
N SER A 1072 42.04 12.21 -52.61
CA SER A 1072 43.22 13.05 -52.45
C SER A 1072 43.99 12.66 -51.19
N ASP A 1073 45.24 12.21 -51.37
CA ASP A 1073 46.14 11.91 -50.27
C ASP A 1073 47.08 13.10 -50.04
N PHE A 1074 47.21 13.56 -48.79
CA PHE A 1074 47.98 14.75 -48.46
C PHE A 1074 48.55 14.72 -47.04
N SER A 1075 49.65 15.45 -46.84
CA SER A 1075 50.20 15.74 -45.52
C SER A 1075 50.17 17.24 -45.19
N SER A 1076 49.88 18.11 -46.17
CA SER A 1076 49.87 19.57 -46.01
C SER A 1076 48.60 20.24 -46.52
N SER A 1077 48.07 19.85 -47.68
CA SER A 1077 46.73 20.22 -48.11
C SER A 1077 46.23 19.28 -49.21
N GLY A 1078 44.92 19.01 -49.22
CA GLY A 1078 44.22 18.26 -50.23
C GLY A 1078 43.28 19.18 -51.00
N LEU A 1079 43.32 19.16 -52.34
CA LEU A 1079 42.53 20.04 -53.18
C LEU A 1079 41.71 19.23 -54.21
N PHE A 1080 40.42 19.54 -54.31
CA PHE A 1080 39.52 19.08 -55.36
C PHE A 1080 39.09 20.28 -56.22
N GLU A 1081 39.23 20.18 -57.54
CA GLU A 1081 38.91 21.26 -58.48
C GLU A 1081 38.01 20.81 -59.63
N ASN A 1082 37.40 21.78 -60.33
CA ASN A 1082 36.46 21.59 -61.44
C ASN A 1082 35.16 20.89 -61.03
N LEU A 1083 34.68 21.20 -59.83
CA LEU A 1083 33.46 20.63 -59.27
C LEU A 1083 32.23 21.37 -59.80
N SER A 1084 31.18 20.62 -60.15
CA SER A 1084 29.87 21.21 -60.43
C SER A 1084 29.13 21.53 -59.13
N ALA A 1085 28.18 22.45 -59.19
CA ALA A 1085 27.26 22.77 -58.12
C ALA A 1085 26.49 21.50 -57.72
N GLY A 1086 26.34 21.29 -56.41
CA GLY A 1086 25.81 20.06 -55.84
C GLY A 1086 26.33 19.83 -54.43
N THR A 1087 25.77 18.83 -53.76
CA THR A 1087 26.23 18.38 -52.44
C THR A 1087 27.18 17.20 -52.60
N TYR A 1088 28.32 17.27 -51.93
CA TYR A 1088 29.36 16.26 -51.90
C TYR A 1088 29.59 15.81 -50.45
N ARG A 1089 29.75 14.52 -50.20
CA ARG A 1089 30.18 13.97 -48.93
C ARG A 1089 31.70 13.88 -48.91
N LEU A 1090 32.32 14.63 -48.01
CA LEU A 1090 33.76 14.64 -47.78
C LEU A 1090 34.08 13.76 -46.57
N CYS A 1091 34.83 12.68 -46.78
CA CYS A 1091 35.32 11.78 -45.75
C CYS A 1091 36.85 11.87 -45.65
N ILE A 1092 37.39 12.06 -44.45
CA ILE A 1092 38.82 12.24 -44.21
C ILE A 1092 39.28 11.19 -43.20
N SER A 1093 40.30 10.43 -43.56
CA SER A 1093 41.00 9.47 -42.68
C SER A 1093 42.47 9.87 -42.52
N ALA A 1094 43.15 9.38 -41.48
CA ALA A 1094 44.56 9.65 -41.24
C ALA A 1094 45.32 8.43 -40.69
N THR A 1095 46.63 8.38 -40.94
CA THR A 1095 47.54 7.41 -40.33
C THR A 1095 48.91 8.03 -40.04
N ASP A 1096 49.57 7.57 -38.98
CA ASP A 1096 50.98 7.86 -38.71
C ASP A 1096 51.93 6.77 -39.27
N GLY A 1097 51.37 5.80 -40.00
CA GLY A 1097 52.07 4.62 -40.54
C GLY A 1097 52.01 3.39 -39.65
N SER A 1098 51.56 3.50 -38.39
CA SER A 1098 51.38 2.38 -37.45
C SER A 1098 49.94 2.28 -36.92
N ILE A 1099 49.29 3.43 -36.69
CA ILE A 1099 47.90 3.55 -36.22
C ILE A 1099 47.08 4.18 -37.34
N THR A 1100 45.90 3.62 -37.60
CA THR A 1100 44.90 4.21 -38.52
C THR A 1100 43.79 4.81 -37.67
N TYR A 1101 43.53 6.10 -37.86
CA TYR A 1101 42.47 6.80 -37.15
C TYR A 1101 41.13 6.62 -37.88
N GLN A 1102 40.04 6.59 -37.11
CA GLN A 1102 38.69 6.46 -37.65
C GLN A 1102 38.36 7.61 -38.62
N GLU A 1103 37.71 7.27 -39.73
CA GLU A 1103 37.28 8.22 -40.77
C GLU A 1103 36.22 9.20 -40.24
N THR A 1104 36.36 10.48 -40.59
CA THR A 1104 35.39 11.54 -40.27
C THR A 1104 34.76 12.08 -41.56
N CYS A 1105 33.42 12.05 -41.64
CA CYS A 1105 32.67 12.48 -42.84
C CYS A 1105 31.71 13.64 -42.57
N PHE A 1106 31.57 14.57 -43.52
CA PHE A 1106 30.59 15.66 -43.49
C PHE A 1106 30.20 16.10 -44.92
N ASP A 1107 29.06 16.78 -45.05
CA ASP A 1107 28.53 17.24 -46.35
C ASP A 1107 29.03 18.66 -46.70
N VAL A 1108 29.43 18.85 -47.96
CA VAL A 1108 29.98 20.06 -48.57
C VAL A 1108 29.09 20.48 -49.75
N VAL A 1109 28.61 21.72 -49.78
CA VAL A 1109 27.66 22.19 -50.80
C VAL A 1109 28.30 23.27 -51.68
N LEU A 1110 28.35 23.04 -52.99
CA LEU A 1110 28.73 24.02 -54.01
C LEU A 1110 27.49 24.54 -54.74
N THR A 1111 27.43 25.84 -55.03
CA THR A 1111 26.25 26.54 -55.60
C THR A 1111 26.51 27.15 -56.99
N GLU A 1112 25.45 27.50 -57.75
CA GLU A 1112 25.51 28.25 -59.03
C GLU A 1112 24.54 29.46 -59.05
N PRO A 1113 24.76 30.53 -59.85
CA PRO A 1113 23.87 31.71 -59.89
C PRO A 1113 22.49 31.48 -60.55
N GLU A 1114 21.43 32.08 -59.99
CA GLU A 1114 20.02 31.96 -60.43
C GLU A 1114 19.69 32.68 -61.77
N PRO A 1115 18.68 32.22 -62.56
CA PRO A 1115 18.29 32.84 -63.84
C PRO A 1115 17.34 34.07 -63.69
N LEU A 1116 17.35 34.99 -64.68
CA LEU A 1116 16.48 36.18 -64.68
C LEU A 1116 15.01 35.78 -64.85
N SER A 1117 14.17 36.21 -63.90
CA SER A 1117 12.71 36.05 -63.93
C SER A 1117 12.02 37.41 -63.93
N VAL A 1118 11.06 37.61 -64.83
CA VAL A 1118 10.31 38.87 -64.96
C VAL A 1118 8.84 38.61 -65.14
N VAL A 1119 8.02 39.16 -64.25
CA VAL A 1119 6.55 39.15 -64.35
C VAL A 1119 6.09 40.56 -64.69
N ALA A 1120 5.37 40.72 -65.81
CA ALA A 1120 4.86 42.02 -66.23
C ALA A 1120 3.35 41.95 -66.54
N SER A 1121 2.56 42.78 -65.88
CA SER A 1121 1.10 42.93 -66.08
C SER A 1121 0.77 44.39 -66.42
N ALA A 1122 -0.37 44.61 -67.09
CA ALA A 1122 -0.80 45.96 -67.46
C ALA A 1122 -2.28 46.16 -67.16
N GLU A 1123 -2.60 47.25 -66.47
CA GLU A 1123 -3.97 47.64 -66.09
C GLU A 1123 -4.08 49.17 -66.06
N GLY A 1124 -5.23 49.72 -66.48
CA GLY A 1124 -5.48 51.17 -66.42
C GLY A 1124 -4.56 52.06 -67.28
N GLY A 1125 -3.79 51.49 -68.21
CA GLY A 1125 -2.82 52.25 -69.02
C GLY A 1125 -1.40 52.28 -68.45
N THR A 1126 -1.11 51.52 -67.40
CA THR A 1126 0.23 51.38 -66.79
C THR A 1126 0.63 49.90 -66.77
N ALA A 1127 1.92 49.60 -66.92
CA ALA A 1127 2.48 48.25 -66.79
C ALA A 1127 3.37 48.15 -65.55
N SER A 1128 3.06 47.22 -64.66
CA SER A 1128 3.83 46.96 -63.44
C SER A 1128 4.65 45.68 -63.64
N LEU A 1129 5.94 45.75 -63.33
CA LEU A 1129 6.91 44.66 -63.46
C LEU A 1129 7.46 44.26 -62.10
N ILE A 1130 7.60 42.96 -61.87
CA ILE A 1130 8.36 42.36 -60.76
C ILE A 1130 9.57 41.62 -61.37
N LEU A 1131 10.77 41.88 -60.86
CA LEU A 1131 12.07 41.44 -61.36
C LEU A 1131 12.78 40.62 -60.29
N ASP A 1132 13.30 39.45 -60.66
CA ASP A 1132 14.08 38.57 -59.80
C ASP A 1132 15.21 37.87 -60.58
N GLY A 1133 16.21 37.34 -59.88
CA GLY A 1133 17.34 36.62 -60.48
C GLY A 1133 18.49 37.50 -60.96
N GLY A 1134 18.60 38.76 -60.50
CA GLY A 1134 19.75 39.63 -60.75
C GLY A 1134 19.90 40.71 -59.68
N THR A 1135 21.10 41.27 -59.53
CA THR A 1135 21.33 42.41 -58.62
C THR A 1135 21.13 43.78 -59.28
N LEU A 1136 21.10 43.83 -60.62
CA LEU A 1136 20.88 45.04 -61.43
C LEU A 1136 20.18 44.68 -62.76
N TYR A 1137 19.11 45.40 -63.10
CA TYR A 1137 18.28 45.16 -64.27
C TYR A 1137 18.26 46.35 -65.25
N ASN A 1138 18.27 46.06 -66.55
CA ASN A 1138 18.06 47.00 -67.66
C ASN A 1138 16.66 46.78 -68.24
N VAL A 1139 15.74 47.73 -68.03
CA VAL A 1139 14.33 47.68 -68.46
C VAL A 1139 14.08 48.70 -69.59
N GLU A 1140 13.66 48.23 -70.76
CA GLU A 1140 13.42 49.00 -71.96
C GLU A 1140 11.94 48.98 -72.37
N LEU A 1141 11.26 50.13 -72.41
CA LEU A 1141 9.88 50.25 -72.91
C LEU A 1141 9.82 51.17 -74.12
N ASN A 1142 9.33 50.64 -75.25
CA ASN A 1142 9.18 51.34 -76.53
C ASN A 1142 10.47 52.02 -77.04
N GLY A 1143 11.62 51.38 -76.80
CA GLY A 1143 12.94 51.86 -77.23
C GLY A 1143 13.62 52.83 -76.25
N ILE A 1144 13.04 53.07 -75.06
CA ILE A 1144 13.68 53.87 -73.99
C ILE A 1144 14.11 52.92 -72.87
N VAL A 1145 15.41 52.89 -72.57
CA VAL A 1145 16.03 52.02 -71.55
C VAL A 1145 16.21 52.77 -70.22
N THR A 1146 15.87 52.11 -69.13
CA THR A 1146 16.07 52.54 -67.74
C THR A 1146 16.75 51.41 -66.95
N GLN A 1147 17.70 51.74 -66.07
CA GLN A 1147 18.33 50.76 -65.17
C GLN A 1147 17.74 50.86 -63.77
N THR A 1148 17.56 49.72 -63.09
CA THR A 1148 17.07 49.67 -61.70
C THR A 1148 17.67 48.48 -60.95
N GLU A 1149 17.93 48.66 -59.66
CA GLU A 1149 18.25 47.59 -58.71
C GLU A 1149 16.97 47.12 -57.96
N ASP A 1150 15.88 47.89 -58.06
CA ASP A 1150 14.61 47.56 -57.42
C ASP A 1150 13.96 46.33 -58.09
N SER A 1151 13.41 45.44 -57.27
CA SER A 1151 12.70 44.24 -57.71
C SER A 1151 11.29 44.51 -58.24
N GLN A 1152 10.80 45.77 -58.23
CA GLN A 1152 9.52 46.13 -58.83
C GLN A 1152 9.56 47.54 -59.45
N ILE A 1153 8.96 47.71 -60.65
CA ILE A 1153 8.90 48.99 -61.36
C ILE A 1153 7.61 49.16 -62.16
N GLU A 1154 7.03 50.37 -62.17
CA GLU A 1154 5.83 50.70 -62.97
C GLU A 1154 6.16 51.65 -64.13
N LEU A 1155 5.59 51.36 -65.31
CA LEU A 1155 5.85 52.07 -66.56
C LEU A 1155 4.55 52.43 -67.27
N ASN A 1156 4.37 53.71 -67.65
CA ASN A 1156 3.17 54.17 -68.33
C ASN A 1156 3.12 53.70 -69.80
N LEU A 1157 2.00 53.10 -70.21
CA LEU A 1157 1.75 52.64 -71.58
C LEU A 1157 1.06 53.71 -72.43
N LYS A 1158 1.37 53.77 -73.73
CA LYS A 1158 0.72 54.68 -74.70
C LYS A 1158 -0.39 53.94 -75.45
N ASN A 1159 -1.46 54.64 -75.87
CA ASN A 1159 -2.51 54.03 -76.70
C ASN A 1159 -1.92 53.40 -77.98
N GLY A 1160 -2.33 52.18 -78.30
CA GLY A 1160 -1.70 51.33 -79.33
C GLY A 1160 -0.80 50.24 -78.74
N LEU A 1161 0.14 49.74 -79.55
CA LEU A 1161 1.06 48.65 -79.19
C LEU A 1161 2.29 49.20 -78.46
N ASN A 1162 2.63 48.61 -77.32
CA ASN A 1162 3.82 48.92 -76.51
C ASN A 1162 4.68 47.68 -76.33
N THR A 1163 6.01 47.77 -76.46
CA THR A 1163 6.97 46.65 -76.31
C THR A 1163 7.94 46.89 -75.16
N LEU A 1164 8.04 45.94 -74.24
CA LEU A 1164 8.88 45.92 -73.04
C LEU A 1164 9.99 44.86 -73.17
N ARG A 1165 11.23 45.16 -72.77
CA ARG A 1165 12.36 44.22 -72.70
C ARG A 1165 13.16 44.39 -71.40
N VAL A 1166 13.60 43.31 -70.74
CA VAL A 1166 14.40 43.34 -69.50
C VAL A 1166 15.62 42.40 -69.57
N SER A 1167 16.77 42.81 -69.03
CA SER A 1167 18.03 42.02 -68.97
C SER A 1167 18.90 42.36 -67.74
N THR A 1168 19.84 41.50 -67.33
CA THR A 1168 20.81 41.79 -66.23
C THR A 1168 22.23 42.06 -66.74
N ALA A 1169 23.17 42.36 -65.84
CA ALA A 1169 24.59 42.54 -66.14
C ALA A 1169 25.33 41.22 -66.47
N LEU A 1170 24.80 40.06 -66.05
CA LEU A 1170 25.35 38.74 -66.37
C LEU A 1170 24.64 38.19 -67.62
N PRO A 1171 25.32 38.09 -68.78
CA PRO A 1171 24.68 37.62 -70.00
C PRO A 1171 24.10 36.21 -69.88
N CYS A 1172 24.64 35.37 -68.98
CA CYS A 1172 24.18 34.00 -68.77
C CYS A 1172 22.80 33.87 -68.08
N GLN A 1173 22.24 34.96 -67.55
CA GLN A 1173 20.92 34.93 -66.88
C GLN A 1173 19.73 35.15 -67.83
N GLY A 1174 19.93 35.61 -69.06
CA GLY A 1174 18.90 35.75 -70.10
C GLY A 1174 18.26 37.13 -70.27
N THR A 1175 17.28 37.22 -71.18
CA THR A 1175 16.55 38.45 -71.56
C THR A 1175 15.05 38.17 -71.69
N PHE A 1176 14.20 39.01 -71.09
CA PHE A 1176 12.74 38.93 -71.18
C PHE A 1176 12.16 39.98 -72.15
N VAL A 1177 11.14 39.65 -72.96
CA VAL A 1177 10.45 40.60 -73.86
C VAL A 1177 8.93 40.36 -73.86
N LYS A 1178 8.10 41.41 -73.75
CA LYS A 1178 6.62 41.34 -73.80
C LYS A 1178 5.99 42.56 -74.47
N THR A 1179 4.82 42.39 -75.11
CA THR A 1179 4.05 43.48 -75.75
C THR A 1179 2.66 43.66 -75.13
N PHE A 1180 2.19 44.91 -75.00
CA PHE A 1180 0.87 45.30 -74.49
C PHE A 1180 0.10 46.17 -75.51
N ILE A 1181 -1.21 45.97 -75.69
CA ILE A 1181 -2.07 46.75 -76.61
C ILE A 1181 -3.23 47.39 -75.84
N VAL A 1182 -3.53 48.67 -76.09
CA VAL A 1182 -4.63 49.42 -75.42
C VAL A 1182 -5.62 50.02 -76.44
N GLY A 1183 -6.92 49.67 -76.42
CA GLY A 1183 -8.01 50.15 -77.31
C GLY A 1183 -9.46 49.65 -77.00
N SER A 1184 -10.53 50.27 -77.54
CA SER A 1184 -11.94 50.19 -77.02
C SER A 1184 -13.08 49.72 -77.98
N VAL A 1185 -12.84 48.95 -79.04
CA VAL A 1185 -13.88 48.26 -79.87
C VAL A 1185 -13.37 46.87 -80.29
N GLY A 1186 -14.24 45.84 -80.33
CA GLY A 1186 -13.86 44.44 -80.62
C GLY A 1186 -13.28 44.21 -82.02
N ILE A 1187 -12.39 43.22 -82.18
CA ILE A 1187 -11.61 42.97 -83.41
C ILE A 1187 -11.78 41.51 -83.87
N LEU A 1188 -12.22 41.32 -85.12
CA LEU A 1188 -12.28 40.01 -85.79
C LEU A 1188 -10.93 39.74 -86.51
N TYR A 1189 -10.22 38.68 -86.09
CA TYR A 1189 -8.92 38.31 -86.66
C TYR A 1189 -8.68 36.79 -86.69
N PRO A 1190 -8.17 36.23 -87.79
CA PRO A 1190 -7.83 36.89 -89.05
C PRO A 1190 -9.08 37.17 -89.91
N ASN A 1191 -9.10 38.31 -90.61
CA ASN A 1191 -10.13 38.62 -91.61
C ASN A 1191 -9.42 39.21 -92.85
N PRO A 1192 -9.30 38.47 -93.99
CA PRO A 1192 -10.16 37.36 -94.41
C PRO A 1192 -10.02 36.07 -93.60
N VAL A 1193 -11.14 35.39 -93.39
CA VAL A 1193 -11.33 34.22 -92.53
C VAL A 1193 -11.14 32.92 -93.31
N GLY A 1194 -10.37 32.00 -92.74
CA GLY A 1194 -10.22 30.61 -93.20
C GLY A 1194 -11.39 29.75 -92.78
N GLU A 1195 -11.16 28.51 -92.33
CA GLU A 1195 -12.22 27.67 -91.76
C GLU A 1195 -12.68 28.20 -90.40
N GLU A 1196 -11.76 28.71 -89.58
CA GLU A 1196 -12.07 29.33 -88.29
C GLU A 1196 -11.48 30.75 -88.19
N THR A 1197 -12.08 31.59 -87.34
CA THR A 1197 -11.52 32.90 -86.93
C THR A 1197 -11.81 33.18 -85.47
N LYS A 1198 -11.05 34.11 -84.90
CA LYS A 1198 -11.27 34.60 -83.54
C LYS A 1198 -11.89 36.00 -83.56
N LEU A 1199 -12.83 36.23 -82.66
CA LEU A 1199 -13.34 37.56 -82.33
C LEU A 1199 -12.88 37.91 -80.92
N PHE A 1200 -12.09 38.97 -80.80
CA PHE A 1200 -11.61 39.49 -79.51
C PHE A 1200 -12.50 40.65 -79.08
N VAL A 1201 -13.10 40.53 -77.91
CA VAL A 1201 -14.02 41.51 -77.32
C VAL A 1201 -13.70 41.72 -75.85
N ASN A 1202 -13.90 42.94 -75.36
CA ASN A 1202 -13.61 43.26 -73.96
C ASN A 1202 -14.71 42.68 -73.07
N GLU A 1203 -14.40 41.56 -72.40
CA GLU A 1203 -15.19 40.84 -71.38
C GLU A 1203 -16.72 40.92 -71.54
N LEU A 1204 -17.27 40.08 -72.42
CA LEU A 1204 -18.72 39.79 -72.45
C LEU A 1204 -19.02 38.56 -71.59
N ARG A 1205 -19.92 38.70 -70.62
CA ARG A 1205 -20.44 37.59 -69.80
C ARG A 1205 -21.94 37.42 -70.05
N GLY A 1206 -22.37 36.20 -70.40
CA GLY A 1206 -23.78 35.86 -70.63
C GLY A 1206 -24.07 35.22 -72.00
N ASP A 1207 -25.34 34.95 -72.27
CA ASP A 1207 -25.80 34.36 -73.52
C ASP A 1207 -25.71 35.37 -74.67
N VAL A 1208 -24.94 35.04 -75.70
CA VAL A 1208 -24.81 35.79 -76.94
C VAL A 1208 -25.33 34.97 -78.12
N ASN A 1209 -26.07 35.64 -79.00
CA ASN A 1209 -26.61 35.12 -80.24
C ASN A 1209 -25.76 35.63 -81.41
N LEU A 1210 -25.16 34.70 -82.15
CA LEU A 1210 -24.33 34.95 -83.31
C LEU A 1210 -25.14 34.66 -84.57
N LYS A 1211 -25.21 35.63 -85.48
CA LYS A 1211 -25.91 35.50 -86.76
C LYS A 1211 -25.00 35.93 -87.90
N VAL A 1212 -24.82 35.05 -88.88
CA VAL A 1212 -24.09 35.37 -90.11
C VAL A 1212 -25.06 35.55 -91.25
N TYR A 1213 -24.99 36.71 -91.89
CA TYR A 1213 -25.79 37.04 -93.06
C TYR A 1213 -24.92 37.11 -94.30
N SER A 1214 -25.42 36.56 -95.42
CA SER A 1214 -24.86 36.85 -96.74
C SER A 1214 -25.04 38.33 -97.11
N VAL A 1215 -24.26 38.83 -98.09
CA VAL A 1215 -24.39 40.24 -98.55
C VAL A 1215 -25.79 40.62 -99.07
N THR A 1216 -26.64 39.66 -99.44
CA THR A 1216 -28.04 39.91 -99.84
C THR A 1216 -29.00 39.97 -98.65
N GLY A 1217 -28.50 39.83 -97.42
CA GLY A 1217 -29.27 39.89 -96.18
C GLY A 1217 -29.91 38.57 -95.75
N ARG A 1218 -29.68 37.46 -96.47
CA ARG A 1218 -30.15 36.13 -96.06
C ARG A 1218 -29.29 35.58 -94.94
N LEU A 1219 -29.90 35.15 -93.83
CA LEU A 1219 -29.25 34.44 -92.73
C LEU A 1219 -28.73 33.08 -93.22
N VAL A 1220 -27.44 32.82 -93.04
CA VAL A 1220 -26.75 31.61 -93.51
C VAL A 1220 -26.24 30.73 -92.36
N MET A 1221 -26.05 31.30 -91.18
CA MET A 1221 -25.67 30.59 -89.97
C MET A 1221 -26.20 31.35 -88.75
N GLU A 1222 -26.68 30.63 -87.74
CA GLU A 1222 -27.06 31.18 -86.44
C GLU A 1222 -26.59 30.20 -85.35
N ASP A 1223 -25.94 30.73 -84.32
CA ASP A 1223 -25.41 29.96 -83.18
C ASP A 1223 -25.65 30.74 -81.88
N ASN A 1224 -26.02 30.05 -80.80
CA ASN A 1224 -26.25 30.64 -79.48
C ASN A 1224 -25.21 30.08 -78.50
N ARG A 1225 -24.46 30.96 -77.84
CA ARG A 1225 -23.34 30.60 -76.97
C ARG A 1225 -23.42 31.38 -75.66
N THR A 1226 -23.19 30.71 -74.53
CA THR A 1226 -22.95 31.39 -73.24
C THR A 1226 -21.46 31.69 -73.11
N MET A 1227 -21.09 32.96 -72.93
CA MET A 1227 -19.70 33.42 -72.93
C MET A 1227 -19.19 33.76 -71.53
N ASN A 1228 -17.98 33.29 -71.18
CA ASN A 1228 -17.23 33.61 -69.95
C ASN A 1228 -15.78 34.06 -70.23
N ALA A 1229 -15.42 34.38 -71.47
CA ALA A 1229 -14.05 34.71 -71.90
C ALA A 1229 -14.02 35.90 -72.87
N SER A 1230 -12.88 36.56 -73.02
CA SER A 1230 -12.66 37.74 -73.89
C SER A 1230 -12.31 37.39 -75.35
N GLU A 1231 -12.23 36.10 -75.69
CA GLU A 1231 -12.08 35.61 -77.06
C GLU A 1231 -13.17 34.58 -77.43
N LEU A 1232 -13.70 34.68 -78.64
CA LEU A 1232 -14.66 33.74 -79.21
C LEU A 1232 -14.10 33.15 -80.51
N ILE A 1233 -13.93 31.83 -80.55
CA ILE A 1233 -13.54 31.09 -81.77
C ILE A 1233 -14.80 30.65 -82.50
N MET A 1234 -14.88 30.95 -83.80
CA MET A 1234 -16.03 30.63 -84.64
C MET A 1234 -15.59 29.83 -85.86
N ASP A 1235 -16.33 28.76 -86.13
CA ASP A 1235 -16.15 27.88 -87.29
C ASP A 1235 -17.11 28.28 -88.42
N PHE A 1236 -16.52 28.59 -89.56
CA PHE A 1236 -17.18 28.97 -90.81
C PHE A 1236 -16.84 28.02 -91.96
N SER A 1237 -16.34 26.81 -91.67
CA SER A 1237 -16.03 25.75 -92.65
C SER A 1237 -17.19 25.44 -93.60
N SER A 1238 -18.43 25.51 -93.12
CA SER A 1238 -19.64 25.25 -93.91
C SER A 1238 -20.05 26.39 -94.86
N LEU A 1239 -19.42 27.57 -94.75
CA LEU A 1239 -19.70 28.73 -95.61
C LEU A 1239 -18.79 28.72 -96.84
N SER A 1240 -19.37 28.91 -98.04
CA SER A 1240 -18.60 29.07 -99.27
C SER A 1240 -17.81 30.40 -99.29
N THR A 1241 -16.70 30.44 -100.03
CA THR A 1241 -15.90 31.66 -100.23
C THR A 1241 -16.77 32.85 -100.63
N GLY A 1242 -16.69 33.96 -99.89
CA GLY A 1242 -17.59 35.10 -100.08
C GLY A 1242 -17.52 36.13 -98.95
N THR A 1243 -18.24 37.25 -99.10
CA THR A 1243 -18.38 38.26 -98.03
C THR A 1243 -19.65 38.01 -97.24
N TYR A 1244 -19.54 38.11 -95.93
CA TYR A 1244 -20.61 37.91 -94.95
C TYR A 1244 -20.59 39.03 -93.92
N TYR A 1245 -21.71 39.22 -93.22
CA TYR A 1245 -21.80 40.09 -92.06
C TYR A 1245 -22.14 39.24 -90.85
N LEU A 1246 -21.19 39.15 -89.92
CA LEU A 1246 -21.37 38.51 -88.63
C LEU A 1246 -21.92 39.54 -87.67
N ARG A 1247 -23.10 39.28 -87.12
CA ARG A 1247 -23.72 40.07 -86.06
C ARG A 1247 -23.69 39.26 -84.78
N ILE A 1248 -23.34 39.92 -83.68
CA ILE A 1248 -23.40 39.34 -82.33
C ILE A 1248 -24.35 40.18 -81.48
N GLU A 1249 -25.33 39.54 -80.86
CA GLU A 1249 -26.36 40.17 -80.04
C GLU A 1249 -26.39 39.52 -78.65
N GLY A 1250 -26.16 40.30 -77.60
CA GLY A 1250 -26.27 39.87 -76.20
C GLY A 1250 -26.65 41.04 -75.30
N GLU A 1251 -26.85 40.79 -74.01
CA GLU A 1251 -27.25 41.84 -73.06
C GLU A 1251 -26.16 42.93 -72.98
N GLY A 1252 -26.43 44.10 -73.57
CA GLY A 1252 -25.51 45.25 -73.60
C GLY A 1252 -24.52 45.30 -74.77
N PHE A 1253 -24.50 44.32 -75.68
CA PHE A 1253 -23.58 44.29 -76.83
C PHE A 1253 -24.31 43.91 -78.13
N ASN A 1254 -24.27 44.80 -79.12
CA ASN A 1254 -24.84 44.57 -80.44
C ASN A 1254 -23.93 45.20 -81.51
N ASP A 1255 -23.02 44.39 -82.05
CA ASP A 1255 -22.04 44.82 -83.04
C ASP A 1255 -22.10 43.95 -84.30
N VAL A 1256 -21.71 44.54 -85.43
CA VAL A 1256 -21.69 43.88 -86.74
C VAL A 1256 -20.30 43.98 -87.34
N PHE A 1257 -19.69 42.82 -87.60
CA PHE A 1257 -18.39 42.68 -88.23
C PHE A 1257 -18.56 42.25 -89.68
N LYS A 1258 -17.91 42.97 -90.60
CA LYS A 1258 -17.80 42.52 -91.99
C LYS A 1258 -16.75 41.41 -92.06
N MET A 1259 -17.15 40.21 -92.46
CA MET A 1259 -16.31 39.03 -92.59
C MET A 1259 -16.09 38.68 -94.07
N ILE A 1260 -14.85 38.39 -94.46
CA ILE A 1260 -14.54 37.90 -95.82
C ILE A 1260 -14.06 36.45 -95.69
N LYS A 1261 -14.88 35.46 -96.06
CA LYS A 1261 -14.48 34.05 -96.11
C LYS A 1261 -13.66 33.81 -97.37
N GLN A 1262 -12.42 33.35 -97.21
CA GLN A 1262 -11.57 32.88 -98.33
C GLN A 1262 -11.79 31.39 -98.61
#